data_AF-A0A238UQX5-F1
#
_entry.id   AF-A0A238UQX5-F1
#
_cell.length_a   1.000
_cell.length_b   1.000
_cell.length_c   1.000
_cell.angle_alpha   90.00
_cell.angle_beta   90.00
_cell.angle_gamma   90.00
#
_symmetry.space_group_name_H-M   'P 1'
#
loop_
_entity.id
_entity.type
_entity.pdbx_description
1 polymer ?
#
loop_
_entity_poly.entity_id
_entity_poly.type
_entity_poly.pdbx_seq_one_letter_code
_entity_poly.pdbx_strand_id
1 'polypeptide(L)'
;MDAVATVLLRRTARVHPPTGATESPDSAAWVATIEADLAARGWVLHRDLRAGLLGVLPGERRLWAGWLLAGLDDLVGADRDLTPLFRSFPDTPDVEALFVNRLLTHLFAAEGAPCVLCGEDGVGAPLDPCGHLVCRTCFPPAEFSGCPICGRRISAGSGYLPMTSERDPAAPGPALRVRVLRLDPDPKISAAEARDRIVARPHGLSRAERDDLRTLVAATEPDDLTWLLAHSPARETTAVVIAWALHATALTAKHAEVIEQARSLWGTATDVARTLWAYSGGDPGLILPAVEDRPQRLVVPVPRVRAFSRSLRRAALAHLDRCGAATAAEDVRRHPTIWKRLAERLHPFERVTAHPGAAVAFAALRGTRTGKGSPLGQVIQTAVADQPRRLVLVEGPDGRIGVRVRTHAAEVEEALAREDVTGAVRLLAERPGQLWRRLDHLLRAAGDDTSVAAVVAAAEAAAGRVAPGLIATASAELAGRDRTVPSPAPEPIGAVGQALLAADPRRDSVMGRLRDAFSRIAPVATPVVTRGRPAAPAPGTPRRLFFPASDVGRTWTAPERRDPLPPEVVARTVGIADAELTRRAARLDRFDLAVIDATLADVPTPLRARVSSGGLANWPRGSLRDLPPGDRLRLFLHWEDTAEHRVDLDLSCVFFDENWRKLGHCDYTRLRYGDAAVHSGDFTSAPPPAGATEYLDLNLPELRQAGARYLVPVVLSYNNVPFELLSEAFAGLAVHWKGSGRQFDASRVAQRFDLRGNAKALMPMVIDVIGGRLLWTDVNLAARGANHSVGGHAGQLAGTAADQWEYFAAGPRPTLLDLAAWHAAARADRVVLAFPDGTYATLPSGVAEPTAGAIRALAGAPRDPEPLDATGLRVLAAVTDADTLGGYIPGQPAEGSVALTVTGFPDDPWQSADAAELLGALTPE
;
A
#
# COMPACT_ATOMS: atom_id res chain seq x y z
N MET A 1 -1.36 -17.78 -24.45
CA MET A 1 -0.86 -18.65 -23.36
C MET A 1 -1.70 -18.43 -22.13
N ASP A 2 -1.63 -19.38 -21.18
CA ASP A 2 -2.53 -19.51 -20.04
C ASP A 2 -2.37 -18.36 -19.03
N ALA A 3 -3.47 -17.64 -18.73
CA ALA A 3 -3.49 -16.56 -17.75
C ALA A 3 -3.18 -17.07 -16.33
N VAL A 4 -3.54 -18.32 -16.02
CA VAL A 4 -3.25 -18.95 -14.74
C VAL A 4 -1.74 -19.13 -14.58
N ALA A 5 -1.06 -19.63 -15.61
CA ALA A 5 0.39 -19.80 -15.59
C ALA A 5 1.12 -18.47 -15.32
N THR A 6 0.67 -17.35 -15.89
CA THR A 6 1.27 -16.04 -15.62
C THR A 6 1.05 -15.59 -14.18
N VAL A 7 -0.15 -15.83 -13.61
CA VAL A 7 -0.41 -15.54 -12.19
C VAL A 7 0.47 -16.41 -11.29
N LEU A 8 0.62 -17.70 -11.60
CA LEU A 8 1.47 -18.62 -10.83
C LEU A 8 2.95 -18.20 -10.90
N LEU A 9 3.48 -17.91 -12.08
CA LEU A 9 4.85 -17.40 -12.24
C LEU A 9 5.10 -16.19 -11.33
N ARG A 10 4.24 -15.16 -11.39
CA ARG A 10 4.39 -13.95 -10.58
C ARG A 10 4.28 -14.22 -9.07
N ARG A 11 3.36 -15.09 -8.66
CA ARG A 11 2.99 -15.25 -7.25
C ARG A 11 3.73 -16.37 -6.53
N THR A 12 4.32 -17.32 -7.24
CA THR A 12 4.97 -18.50 -6.64
C THR A 12 6.34 -18.78 -7.23
N ALA A 13 6.75 -18.09 -8.30
CA ALA A 13 7.96 -18.40 -9.06
C ALA A 13 8.02 -19.86 -9.56
N ARG A 14 6.85 -20.51 -9.71
CA ARG A 14 6.72 -21.88 -10.24
C ARG A 14 6.17 -21.85 -11.66
N VAL A 15 6.65 -22.77 -12.49
CA VAL A 15 6.21 -22.93 -13.87
C VAL A 15 6.08 -24.39 -14.26
N HIS A 16 5.11 -24.70 -15.12
CA HIS A 16 4.91 -26.02 -15.67
C HIS A 16 5.38 -26.05 -17.14
N PRO A 17 6.53 -26.70 -17.44
CA PRO A 17 7.01 -26.85 -18.81
C PRO A 17 6.13 -27.84 -19.60
N PRO A 18 5.87 -27.59 -20.90
CA PRO A 18 5.14 -28.52 -21.76
C PRO A 18 6.06 -29.68 -22.17
N THR A 19 6.13 -30.73 -21.34
CA THR A 19 7.02 -31.87 -21.53
C THR A 19 6.42 -32.97 -22.41
N GLY A 20 7.26 -33.63 -23.22
CA GLY A 20 6.95 -34.85 -23.98
C GLY A 20 7.57 -36.11 -23.37
N ALA A 21 7.37 -37.26 -24.03
CA ALA A 21 7.81 -38.57 -23.52
C ALA A 21 9.32 -38.86 -23.71
N THR A 22 10.04 -38.15 -24.58
CA THR A 22 11.46 -38.40 -24.87
C THR A 22 12.26 -37.11 -25.01
N GLU A 23 13.44 -37.07 -24.38
CA GLU A 23 14.42 -35.99 -24.52
C GLU A 23 15.00 -35.94 -25.95
N SER A 24 15.33 -34.73 -26.41
CA SER A 24 16.04 -34.52 -27.68
C SER A 24 17.54 -34.33 -27.43
N PRO A 25 18.44 -34.75 -28.35
CA PRO A 25 19.89 -34.62 -28.16
C PRO A 25 20.39 -33.20 -27.91
N ASP A 26 19.64 -32.18 -28.34
CA ASP A 26 19.96 -30.76 -28.19
C ASP A 26 19.35 -30.11 -26.94
N SER A 27 18.57 -30.85 -26.13
CA SER A 27 17.89 -30.33 -24.95
C SER A 27 18.85 -29.67 -23.95
N ALA A 28 20.01 -30.27 -23.68
CA ALA A 28 20.99 -29.72 -22.73
C ALA A 28 21.58 -28.38 -23.20
N ALA A 29 21.83 -28.23 -24.51
CA ALA A 29 22.32 -26.98 -25.07
C ALA A 29 21.26 -25.88 -24.99
N TRP A 30 20.00 -26.21 -25.27
CA TRP A 30 18.88 -25.27 -25.12
C TRP A 30 18.67 -24.84 -23.65
N VAL A 31 18.75 -25.78 -22.70
CA VAL A 31 18.66 -25.46 -21.26
C VAL A 31 19.77 -24.49 -20.85
N ALA A 32 21.02 -24.72 -21.29
CA ALA A 32 22.14 -23.82 -20.99
C ALA A 32 21.91 -22.39 -21.54
N THR A 33 21.33 -22.26 -22.74
CA THR A 33 20.94 -20.96 -23.31
C THR A 33 19.90 -20.25 -22.43
N ILE A 34 18.86 -20.97 -22.00
CA ILE A 34 17.84 -20.42 -21.11
C ILE A 34 18.43 -20.04 -19.74
N GLU A 35 19.32 -20.86 -19.17
CA GLU A 35 20.00 -20.54 -17.91
C GLU A 35 20.78 -19.22 -18.01
N ALA A 36 21.44 -18.96 -19.15
CA ALA A 36 22.13 -17.69 -19.39
C ALA A 36 21.15 -16.50 -19.49
N ASP A 37 20.04 -16.66 -20.24
CA ASP A 37 19.01 -15.63 -20.38
C ASP A 37 18.33 -15.29 -19.05
N LEU A 38 18.11 -16.29 -18.19
CA LEU A 38 17.58 -16.15 -16.85
C LEU A 38 18.57 -15.44 -15.92
N ALA A 39 19.85 -15.85 -15.94
CA ALA A 39 20.89 -15.24 -15.12
C ALA A 39 21.06 -13.75 -15.43
N ALA A 40 20.95 -13.36 -16.70
CA ALA A 40 20.97 -11.96 -17.13
C ALA A 40 19.80 -11.11 -16.56
N ARG A 41 18.75 -11.77 -16.06
CA ARG A 41 17.57 -11.15 -15.40
C ARG A 41 17.58 -11.35 -13.89
N GLY A 42 18.62 -11.96 -13.33
CA GLY A 42 18.72 -12.27 -11.89
C GLY A 42 17.93 -13.51 -11.46
N TRP A 43 17.66 -14.45 -12.37
CA TRP A 43 16.97 -15.71 -12.09
C TRP A 43 17.86 -16.93 -12.34
N VAL A 44 17.66 -18.00 -11.56
CA VAL A 44 18.26 -19.32 -11.80
C VAL A 44 17.22 -20.40 -11.72
N LEU A 45 17.53 -21.55 -12.32
CA LEU A 45 16.69 -22.73 -12.26
C LEU A 45 17.00 -23.54 -11.01
N HIS A 46 15.96 -23.97 -10.29
CA HIS A 46 16.08 -25.07 -9.37
C HIS A 46 16.28 -26.39 -10.12
N ARG A 47 16.87 -27.38 -9.44
CA ARG A 47 17.26 -28.69 -10.04
C ARG A 47 16.10 -29.45 -10.68
N ASP A 48 14.89 -29.31 -10.14
CA ASP A 48 13.67 -29.99 -10.62
C ASP A 48 13.19 -29.41 -11.96
N LEU A 49 13.12 -28.09 -12.07
CA LEU A 49 12.75 -27.40 -13.27
C LEU A 49 13.79 -27.64 -14.34
N ARG A 50 15.09 -27.56 -14.00
CA ARG A 50 16.18 -27.86 -14.91
C ARG A 50 16.03 -29.26 -15.53
N ALA A 51 15.69 -30.27 -14.73
CA ALA A 51 15.41 -31.62 -15.22
C ALA A 51 14.15 -31.65 -16.11
N GLY A 52 13.07 -30.99 -15.69
CA GLY A 52 11.83 -30.90 -16.48
C GLY A 52 12.03 -30.22 -17.85
N LEU A 53 12.93 -29.24 -17.94
CA LEU A 53 13.24 -28.55 -19.20
C LEU A 53 13.89 -29.47 -20.24
N LEU A 54 14.60 -30.52 -19.83
CA LEU A 54 15.20 -31.48 -20.77
C LEU A 54 14.12 -32.20 -21.61
N GLY A 55 12.92 -32.36 -21.06
CA GLY A 55 11.77 -32.98 -21.70
C GLY A 55 10.88 -32.05 -22.51
N VAL A 56 11.16 -30.74 -22.60
CA VAL A 56 10.33 -29.80 -23.37
C VAL A 56 10.39 -30.10 -24.86
N LEU A 57 9.20 -30.21 -25.48
CA LEU A 57 9.05 -30.50 -26.90
C LEU A 57 9.77 -29.45 -27.77
N PRO A 58 10.61 -29.83 -28.76
CA PRO A 58 11.36 -28.87 -29.58
C PRO A 58 10.51 -27.77 -30.24
N GLY A 59 9.29 -28.10 -30.67
CA GLY A 59 8.34 -27.15 -31.27
C GLY A 59 7.76 -26.12 -30.30
N GLU A 60 7.74 -26.43 -29.00
CA GLU A 60 7.17 -25.57 -27.94
C GLU A 60 8.22 -24.67 -27.29
N ARG A 61 9.51 -25.06 -27.36
CA ARG A 61 10.64 -24.37 -26.71
C ARG A 61 10.64 -22.86 -26.90
N ARG A 62 10.45 -22.38 -28.15
CA ARG A 62 10.50 -20.95 -28.46
C ARG A 62 9.32 -20.18 -27.85
N LEU A 63 8.10 -20.72 -27.98
CA LEU A 63 6.89 -20.07 -27.45
C LEU A 63 6.92 -20.03 -25.92
N TRP A 64 7.30 -21.15 -25.30
CA TRP A 64 7.38 -21.27 -23.85
C TRP A 64 8.50 -20.40 -23.26
N ALA A 65 9.70 -20.41 -23.85
CA ALA A 65 10.79 -19.55 -23.41
C ALA A 65 10.44 -18.07 -23.59
N GLY A 66 9.84 -17.71 -24.73
CA GLY A 66 9.38 -16.33 -24.98
C GLY A 66 8.37 -15.84 -23.95
N TRP A 67 7.43 -16.70 -23.53
CA TRP A 67 6.50 -16.40 -22.45
C TRP A 67 7.17 -16.23 -21.10
N LEU A 68 8.03 -17.19 -20.73
CA LEU A 68 8.71 -17.17 -19.44
C LEU A 68 9.52 -15.88 -19.34
N LEU A 69 10.38 -15.61 -20.33
CA LEU A 69 11.23 -14.43 -20.32
C LEU A 69 10.41 -13.14 -20.34
N ALA A 70 9.35 -13.04 -21.14
CA ALA A 70 8.45 -11.88 -21.13
C ALA A 70 7.76 -11.67 -19.78
N GLY A 71 7.32 -12.75 -19.12
CA GLY A 71 6.72 -12.69 -17.79
C GLY A 71 7.71 -12.27 -16.72
N LEU A 72 8.96 -12.70 -16.81
CA LEU A 72 10.03 -12.27 -15.89
C LEU A 72 10.46 -10.83 -16.14
N ASP A 73 10.47 -10.40 -17.41
CA ASP A 73 10.78 -9.03 -17.81
C ASP A 73 9.71 -8.06 -17.26
N ASP A 74 8.42 -8.41 -17.33
CA ASP A 74 7.31 -7.66 -16.71
C ASP A 74 7.50 -7.45 -15.20
N LEU A 75 7.94 -8.49 -14.47
CA LEU A 75 8.18 -8.41 -13.01
C LEU A 75 9.24 -7.38 -12.62
N VAL A 76 10.20 -7.10 -13.50
CA VAL A 76 11.29 -6.13 -13.25
C VAL A 76 11.13 -4.85 -14.08
N GLY A 77 10.18 -4.80 -15.02
CA GLY A 77 9.95 -3.71 -15.96
C GLY A 77 10.83 -3.73 -17.21
N ALA A 78 11.58 -4.82 -17.45
CA ALA A 78 12.46 -4.97 -18.62
C ALA A 78 11.69 -5.23 -19.93
N ASP A 79 10.37 -5.36 -19.85
CA ASP A 79 9.46 -5.54 -20.99
C ASP A 79 9.17 -4.22 -21.75
N ARG A 80 9.72 -3.08 -21.27
CA ARG A 80 9.49 -1.74 -21.81
C ARG A 80 10.75 -1.11 -22.43
N ASP A 81 10.54 -0.11 -23.28
CA ASP A 81 11.62 0.78 -23.72
C ASP A 81 12.02 1.72 -22.58
N LEU A 82 13.07 1.31 -21.87
CA LEU A 82 13.62 2.03 -20.73
C LEU A 82 14.70 3.07 -21.11
N THR A 83 14.66 3.57 -22.35
CA THR A 83 15.55 4.64 -22.82
C THR A 83 15.12 6.00 -22.26
N PRO A 84 15.98 6.73 -21.53
CA PRO A 84 15.66 8.07 -21.03
C PRO A 84 15.88 9.15 -22.08
N LEU A 85 15.47 10.40 -21.80
CA LEU A 85 15.59 11.52 -22.74
C LEU A 85 17.03 11.70 -23.23
N PHE A 86 17.99 11.75 -22.30
CA PHE A 86 19.41 11.86 -22.63
C PHE A 86 20.02 10.47 -22.79
N ARG A 87 20.42 10.13 -24.02
CA ARG A 87 21.10 8.88 -24.34
C ARG A 87 22.47 8.76 -23.66
N SER A 88 23.05 9.89 -23.26
CA SER A 88 24.32 9.94 -22.53
C SER A 88 24.20 9.59 -21.05
N PHE A 89 23.00 9.48 -20.48
CA PHE A 89 22.80 9.19 -19.07
C PHE A 89 23.62 7.95 -18.63
N PRO A 90 24.40 8.01 -17.52
CA PRO A 90 24.39 9.02 -16.43
C PRO A 90 25.17 10.31 -16.69
N ASP A 91 25.78 10.50 -17.86
CA ASP A 91 26.50 11.72 -18.23
C ASP A 91 25.52 12.79 -18.77
N THR A 92 24.54 13.18 -17.95
CA THR A 92 23.56 14.23 -18.28
C THR A 92 24.25 15.59 -18.43
N PRO A 93 23.99 16.35 -19.51
CA PRO A 93 24.65 17.63 -19.76
C PRO A 93 24.27 18.73 -18.75
N ASP A 94 25.08 19.79 -18.73
CA ASP A 94 24.83 20.98 -17.90
C ASP A 94 23.52 21.67 -18.31
N VAL A 95 22.67 21.92 -17.31
CA VAL A 95 21.27 22.31 -17.45
C VAL A 95 21.08 23.80 -17.75
N GLU A 96 21.98 24.67 -17.31
CA GLU A 96 21.75 26.12 -17.46
C GLU A 96 21.93 26.55 -18.92
N ALA A 97 23.04 26.17 -19.55
CA ALA A 97 23.29 26.43 -20.96
C ALA A 97 22.23 25.74 -21.85
N LEU A 98 21.87 24.50 -21.52
CA LEU A 98 20.84 23.77 -22.26
C LEU A 98 19.46 24.46 -22.15
N PHE A 99 19.08 24.92 -20.95
CA PHE A 99 17.82 25.64 -20.75
C PHE A 99 17.76 26.92 -21.58
N VAL A 100 18.83 27.72 -21.58
CA VAL A 100 18.91 28.95 -22.40
C VAL A 100 18.80 28.60 -23.89
N ASN A 101 19.52 27.59 -24.36
CA ASN A 101 19.47 27.14 -25.74
C ASN A 101 18.06 26.68 -26.14
N ARG A 102 17.39 25.91 -25.27
CA ARG A 102 15.98 25.48 -25.46
C ARG A 102 15.05 26.68 -25.55
N LEU A 103 15.18 27.65 -24.64
CA LEU A 103 14.33 28.84 -24.60
C LEU A 103 14.49 29.69 -25.85
N LEU A 104 15.73 29.98 -26.26
CA LEU A 104 16.01 30.75 -27.48
C LEU A 104 15.46 30.03 -28.72
N THR A 105 15.69 28.72 -28.83
CA THR A 105 15.15 27.92 -29.94
C THR A 105 13.62 27.93 -29.94
N HIS A 106 12.99 27.76 -28.78
CA HIS A 106 11.53 27.76 -28.64
C HIS A 106 10.89 29.09 -29.06
N LEU A 107 11.53 30.22 -28.73
CA LEU A 107 11.00 31.56 -28.99
C LEU A 107 11.27 32.06 -30.41
N PHE A 108 12.40 31.67 -31.00
CA PHE A 108 12.92 32.32 -32.22
C PHE A 108 13.14 31.40 -33.42
N ALA A 109 13.07 30.07 -33.28
CA ALA A 109 13.21 29.19 -34.44
C ALA A 109 12.04 29.37 -35.41
N ALA A 110 12.37 29.56 -36.70
CA ALA A 110 11.40 29.74 -37.77
C ALA A 110 11.77 28.88 -38.98
N GLU A 111 10.76 28.39 -39.70
CA GLU A 111 10.97 27.54 -40.87
C GLU A 111 11.67 28.32 -41.98
N GLY A 112 12.73 27.75 -42.55
CA GLY A 112 13.55 28.39 -43.59
C GLY A 112 14.53 29.47 -43.09
N ALA A 113 14.55 29.80 -41.80
CA ALA A 113 15.54 30.70 -41.21
C ALA A 113 16.80 29.93 -40.73
N PRO A 114 17.98 30.58 -40.68
CA PRO A 114 19.17 30.01 -40.05
C PRO A 114 18.93 29.71 -38.56
N CYS A 115 19.70 28.78 -38.00
CA CYS A 115 19.59 28.44 -36.58
C CYS A 115 19.88 29.65 -35.69
N VAL A 116 19.01 29.94 -34.71
CA VAL A 116 19.21 31.05 -33.75
C VAL A 116 20.46 30.89 -32.87
N LEU A 117 20.98 29.67 -32.72
CA LEU A 117 22.12 29.38 -31.85
C LEU A 117 23.46 29.42 -32.60
N CYS A 118 23.58 28.71 -33.74
CA CYS A 118 24.84 28.62 -34.48
C CYS A 118 24.87 29.43 -35.79
N GLY A 119 23.73 29.95 -36.27
CA GLY A 119 23.64 30.67 -37.54
C GLY A 119 23.75 29.80 -38.80
N GLU A 120 23.84 28.46 -38.67
CA GLU A 120 23.88 27.56 -39.82
C GLU A 120 22.49 27.43 -40.47
N ASP A 121 22.48 27.40 -41.81
CA ASP A 121 21.32 27.03 -42.60
C ASP A 121 21.00 25.53 -42.42
N GLY A 122 19.72 25.14 -42.45
CA GLY A 122 19.31 23.73 -42.35
C GLY A 122 18.81 23.30 -40.98
N VAL A 123 18.04 24.16 -40.28
CA VAL A 123 17.17 23.70 -39.20
C VAL A 123 16.21 22.66 -39.79
N GLY A 124 16.19 21.45 -39.22
CA GLY A 124 15.46 20.31 -39.81
C GLY A 124 13.95 20.53 -39.89
N ALA A 125 13.25 19.63 -40.58
CA ALA A 125 11.78 19.66 -40.65
C ALA A 125 11.15 19.63 -39.23
N PRO A 126 9.95 20.22 -39.05
CA PRO A 126 9.23 20.18 -37.78
C PRO A 126 9.11 18.77 -37.21
N LEU A 127 9.43 18.60 -35.93
CA LEU A 127 9.35 17.31 -35.26
C LEU A 127 7.90 16.94 -34.92
N ASP A 128 7.41 15.81 -35.40
CA ASP A 128 6.08 15.28 -35.05
C ASP A 128 6.08 14.62 -33.66
N PRO A 129 5.13 14.92 -32.75
CA PRO A 129 3.95 15.80 -32.90
C PRO A 129 4.13 17.21 -32.31
N CYS A 130 5.32 17.58 -31.85
CA CYS A 130 5.53 18.84 -31.12
C CYS A 130 5.66 20.08 -32.03
N GLY A 131 5.99 19.90 -33.31
CA GLY A 131 6.24 20.96 -34.29
C GLY A 131 7.55 21.72 -34.10
N HIS A 132 8.39 21.36 -33.12
CA HIS A 132 9.65 22.09 -32.90
C HIS A 132 10.63 21.90 -34.04
N LEU A 133 11.27 22.99 -34.44
CA LEU A 133 12.35 23.03 -35.41
C LEU A 133 13.68 22.88 -34.66
N VAL A 134 14.45 21.84 -35.01
CA VAL A 134 15.65 21.46 -34.25
C VAL A 134 16.88 21.43 -35.16
N CYS A 135 17.90 22.20 -34.78
CA CYS A 135 19.22 22.16 -35.42
C CYS A 135 19.99 20.92 -34.96
N ARG A 136 20.43 20.08 -35.89
CA ARG A 136 21.13 18.82 -35.59
C ARG A 136 22.57 19.04 -35.11
N THR A 137 23.15 20.21 -35.34
CA THR A 137 24.45 20.60 -34.80
C THR A 137 24.33 21.03 -33.35
N CYS A 138 23.37 21.91 -33.03
CA CYS A 138 23.18 22.43 -31.67
C CYS A 138 22.50 21.43 -30.74
N PHE A 139 21.70 20.51 -31.29
CA PHE A 139 21.08 19.41 -30.56
C PHE A 139 21.35 18.09 -31.29
N PRO A 140 22.51 17.47 -31.05
CA PRO A 140 22.94 16.26 -31.75
C PRO A 140 21.96 15.11 -31.53
N PRO A 141 21.39 14.51 -32.60
CA PRO A 141 20.41 13.43 -32.45
C PRO A 141 20.92 12.18 -31.72
N ALA A 142 22.24 11.97 -31.68
CA ALA A 142 22.85 10.87 -30.93
C ALA A 142 22.73 11.05 -29.41
N GLU A 143 22.45 12.25 -28.93
CA GLU A 143 22.35 12.58 -27.50
C GLU A 143 20.92 12.49 -26.97
N PHE A 144 19.90 12.52 -27.84
CA PHE A 144 18.49 12.60 -27.45
C PHE A 144 17.66 11.43 -27.98
N SER A 145 16.70 10.96 -27.20
CA SER A 145 15.69 9.96 -27.59
C SER A 145 14.29 10.56 -27.81
N GLY A 146 14.15 11.88 -27.62
CA GLY A 146 12.95 12.67 -27.85
C GLY A 146 13.29 14.09 -28.30
N CYS A 147 12.29 14.97 -28.28
CA CYS A 147 12.49 16.37 -28.66
C CYS A 147 13.38 17.07 -27.62
N PRO A 148 14.55 17.61 -28.01
CA PRO A 148 15.46 18.26 -27.08
C PRO A 148 14.92 19.59 -26.54
N ILE A 149 13.82 20.12 -27.09
CA ILE A 149 13.24 21.42 -26.71
C ILE A 149 12.15 21.25 -25.67
N CYS A 150 11.15 20.40 -25.93
CA CYS A 150 9.99 20.24 -25.05
C CYS A 150 9.92 18.89 -24.31
N GLY A 151 10.89 18.00 -24.53
CA GLY A 151 10.89 16.68 -23.90
C GLY A 151 9.77 15.75 -24.39
N ARG A 152 9.04 16.08 -25.47
CA ARG A 152 8.06 15.13 -26.03
C ARG A 152 8.75 13.98 -26.75
N ARG A 153 8.21 12.78 -26.63
CA ARG A 153 8.55 11.65 -27.52
C ARG A 153 8.21 12.04 -28.95
N ILE A 154 9.10 11.68 -29.86
CA ILE A 154 8.97 11.95 -31.30
C ILE A 154 8.41 10.68 -31.96
N SER A 155 7.51 10.86 -32.93
CA SER A 155 6.94 9.75 -33.70
C SER A 155 8.02 8.90 -34.40
N ALA A 156 7.75 7.60 -34.49
CA ALA A 156 8.61 6.66 -35.18
C ALA A 156 8.82 7.06 -36.66
N GLY A 157 10.05 6.90 -37.17
CA GLY A 157 10.39 7.28 -38.55
C GLY A 157 10.72 8.76 -38.75
N SER A 158 10.74 9.57 -37.69
CA SER A 158 11.28 10.93 -37.75
C SER A 158 12.73 10.93 -38.25
N GLY A 159 13.00 11.76 -39.27
CA GLY A 159 14.35 11.91 -39.82
C GLY A 159 15.36 12.51 -38.84
N TYR A 160 14.93 13.00 -37.67
CA TYR A 160 15.81 13.50 -36.62
C TYR A 160 16.50 12.36 -35.86
N LEU A 161 15.74 11.38 -35.36
CA LEU A 161 16.27 10.32 -34.52
C LEU A 161 17.08 9.31 -35.35
N PRO A 162 18.34 9.01 -34.98
CA PRO A 162 19.13 8.02 -35.68
C PRO A 162 18.59 6.61 -35.40
N MET A 163 18.62 5.74 -36.41
CA MET A 163 18.54 4.28 -36.22
C MET A 163 19.82 3.85 -35.50
N THR A 164 19.80 3.82 -34.17
CA THR A 164 20.92 3.35 -33.36
C THR A 164 20.69 1.91 -32.96
N SER A 165 21.66 1.03 -33.19
CA SER A 165 21.75 -0.22 -32.44
C SER A 165 21.96 0.09 -30.96
N GLU A 166 21.44 -0.74 -30.07
CA GLU A 166 21.82 -0.69 -28.67
C GLU A 166 23.34 -0.74 -28.55
N ARG A 167 23.93 0.01 -27.60
CA ARG A 167 25.35 -0.17 -27.29
C ARG A 167 25.55 -1.61 -26.83
N ASP A 168 26.59 -2.26 -27.33
CA ASP A 168 27.00 -3.56 -26.81
C ASP A 168 27.15 -3.47 -25.29
N PRO A 169 26.45 -4.30 -24.52
CA PRO A 169 26.53 -4.26 -23.07
C PRO A 169 27.98 -4.55 -22.65
N ALA A 170 28.47 -3.80 -21.66
CA ALA A 170 29.64 -4.24 -20.92
C ALA A 170 29.32 -5.58 -20.23
N ALA A 171 30.35 -6.37 -19.92
CA ALA A 171 30.18 -7.66 -19.24
C ALA A 171 29.24 -7.51 -18.02
N PRO A 172 28.21 -8.37 -17.88
CA PRO A 172 27.30 -8.28 -16.75
C PRO A 172 28.10 -8.42 -15.45
N GLY A 173 27.90 -7.46 -14.54
CA GLY A 173 28.40 -7.62 -13.18
C GLY A 173 27.60 -8.70 -12.44
N PRO A 174 28.08 -9.21 -11.30
CA PRO A 174 27.32 -10.18 -10.50
C PRO A 174 25.96 -9.60 -10.11
N ALA A 175 24.92 -10.43 -10.17
CA ALA A 175 23.57 -10.06 -9.73
C ALA A 175 23.61 -9.71 -8.24
N LEU A 176 22.83 -8.70 -7.82
CA LEU A 176 22.71 -8.33 -6.40
C LEU A 176 22.13 -9.47 -5.57
N ARG A 177 21.19 -10.20 -6.18
CA ARG A 177 20.44 -11.30 -5.60
C ARG A 177 19.91 -12.17 -6.72
N VAL A 178 19.97 -13.48 -6.52
CA VAL A 178 19.49 -14.45 -7.50
C VAL A 178 18.15 -15.01 -7.01
N ARG A 179 17.12 -14.97 -7.86
CA ARG A 179 15.81 -15.57 -7.58
C ARG A 179 15.73 -16.95 -8.21
N VAL A 180 15.05 -17.87 -7.56
CA VAL A 180 14.98 -19.27 -8.00
C VAL A 180 13.62 -19.56 -8.65
N LEU A 181 13.63 -20.11 -9.87
CA LEU A 181 12.46 -20.66 -10.56
C LEU A 181 12.34 -22.16 -10.33
N ARG A 182 11.12 -22.63 -10.10
CA ARG A 182 10.84 -24.02 -9.72
C ARG A 182 9.82 -24.69 -10.64
N LEU A 183 9.82 -26.01 -10.63
CA LEU A 183 8.83 -26.81 -11.34
C LEU A 183 7.49 -26.71 -10.59
N ASP A 184 6.42 -26.44 -11.32
CA ASP A 184 5.05 -26.66 -10.83
C ASP A 184 4.61 -28.06 -11.24
N PRO A 185 4.44 -29.01 -10.30
CA PRO A 185 4.05 -30.37 -10.64
C PRO A 185 2.58 -30.48 -11.08
N ASP A 186 1.70 -29.60 -10.57
CA ASP A 186 0.27 -29.57 -10.89
C ASP A 186 -0.28 -28.13 -10.81
N PRO A 187 -0.38 -27.44 -11.97
CA PRO A 187 -0.90 -26.08 -12.03
C PRO A 187 -2.31 -25.90 -11.47
N LYS A 188 -3.15 -26.94 -11.46
CA LYS A 188 -4.52 -26.84 -10.93
C LYS A 188 -4.51 -26.78 -9.41
N ILE A 189 -3.69 -27.62 -8.78
CA ILE A 189 -3.50 -27.59 -7.32
C ILE A 189 -2.85 -26.27 -6.93
N SER A 190 -1.77 -25.89 -7.61
CA SER A 190 -1.08 -24.61 -7.38
C SER A 190 -2.01 -23.40 -7.55
N ALA A 191 -2.94 -23.43 -8.51
CA ALA A 191 -3.94 -22.37 -8.69
C ALA A 191 -4.95 -22.31 -7.55
N ALA A 192 -5.43 -23.45 -7.05
CA ALA A 192 -6.32 -23.51 -5.90
C ALA A 192 -5.63 -23.02 -4.62
N GLU A 193 -4.38 -23.44 -4.38
CA GLU A 193 -3.60 -22.95 -3.24
C GLU A 193 -3.31 -21.46 -3.33
N ALA A 194 -2.97 -20.94 -4.51
CA ALA A 194 -2.75 -19.51 -4.70
C ALA A 194 -4.03 -18.70 -4.47
N ARG A 195 -5.19 -19.22 -4.93
CA ARG A 195 -6.51 -18.62 -4.67
C ARG A 195 -6.77 -18.54 -3.17
N ASP A 196 -6.61 -19.66 -2.48
CA ASP A 196 -6.93 -19.80 -1.05
C ASP A 196 -6.01 -18.91 -0.21
N ARG A 197 -4.71 -18.84 -0.54
CA ARG A 197 -3.75 -17.91 0.06
C ARG A 197 -4.13 -16.43 -0.12
N ILE A 198 -4.61 -16.03 -1.29
CA ILE A 198 -5.05 -14.64 -1.52
C ILE A 198 -6.32 -14.34 -0.70
N VAL A 199 -7.25 -15.28 -0.64
CA VAL A 199 -8.53 -15.13 0.05
C VAL A 199 -8.37 -15.10 1.56
N ALA A 200 -7.42 -15.87 2.11
CA ALA A 200 -7.10 -15.87 3.53
C ALA A 200 -6.60 -14.53 4.07
N ARG A 201 -6.33 -13.53 3.20
CA ARG A 201 -5.85 -12.22 3.62
C ARG A 201 -6.90 -11.46 4.46
N PRO A 202 -6.53 -10.93 5.65
CA PRO A 202 -7.46 -10.26 6.55
C PRO A 202 -7.76 -8.80 6.17
N HIS A 203 -7.24 -8.32 5.04
CA HIS A 203 -7.42 -6.95 4.55
C HIS A 203 -7.93 -6.92 3.10
N GLY A 204 -8.43 -5.76 2.67
CA GLY A 204 -8.89 -5.57 1.30
C GLY A 204 -7.75 -5.75 0.28
N LEU A 205 -8.07 -6.40 -0.84
CA LEU A 205 -7.12 -6.75 -1.90
C LEU A 205 -6.85 -5.59 -2.85
N SER A 206 -5.59 -5.51 -3.32
CA SER A 206 -5.21 -4.60 -4.40
C SER A 206 -5.98 -4.88 -5.69
N ARG A 207 -5.97 -3.93 -6.64
CA ARG A 207 -6.59 -4.19 -7.95
C ARG A 207 -5.90 -5.38 -8.65
N ALA A 208 -4.57 -5.40 -8.67
CA ALA A 208 -3.79 -6.51 -9.21
C ALA A 208 -4.11 -7.83 -8.49
N GLU A 209 -4.18 -7.83 -7.15
CA GLU A 209 -4.56 -9.02 -6.39
C GLU A 209 -6.00 -9.48 -6.67
N ARG A 210 -6.93 -8.55 -6.90
CA ARG A 210 -8.30 -8.88 -7.31
C ARG A 210 -8.31 -9.46 -8.72
N ASP A 211 -7.52 -8.94 -9.65
CA ASP A 211 -7.44 -9.45 -11.03
C ASP A 211 -6.82 -10.86 -11.05
N ASP A 212 -5.82 -11.11 -10.21
CA ASP A 212 -5.23 -12.44 -9.99
C ASP A 212 -6.23 -13.40 -9.39
N LEU A 213 -6.89 -12.98 -8.29
CA LEU A 213 -7.89 -13.79 -7.64
C LEU A 213 -9.03 -14.11 -8.60
N ARG A 214 -9.44 -13.16 -9.44
CA ARG A 214 -10.46 -13.39 -10.46
C ARG A 214 -10.03 -14.46 -11.46
N THR A 215 -8.78 -14.39 -11.93
CA THR A 215 -8.21 -15.39 -12.84
C THR A 215 -8.19 -16.78 -12.19
N LEU A 216 -7.76 -16.86 -10.94
CA LEU A 216 -7.66 -18.12 -10.19
C LEU A 216 -9.05 -18.71 -9.85
N VAL A 217 -10.00 -17.88 -9.42
CA VAL A 217 -11.39 -18.29 -9.17
C VAL A 217 -12.04 -18.77 -10.46
N ALA A 218 -11.84 -18.07 -11.58
CA ALA A 218 -12.37 -18.47 -12.88
C ALA A 218 -11.84 -19.84 -13.34
N ALA A 219 -10.59 -20.17 -12.99
CA ALA A 219 -9.95 -21.43 -13.36
C ALA A 219 -10.24 -22.61 -12.42
N THR A 220 -10.72 -22.34 -11.20
CA THR A 220 -10.91 -23.35 -10.16
C THR A 220 -12.38 -23.56 -9.84
N GLU A 221 -13.03 -22.60 -9.17
CA GLU A 221 -14.40 -22.71 -8.66
C GLU A 221 -15.20 -21.41 -8.92
N PRO A 222 -15.66 -21.16 -10.16
CA PRO A 222 -16.32 -19.90 -10.53
C PRO A 222 -17.80 -19.79 -10.12
N ASP A 223 -18.47 -20.91 -9.84
CA ASP A 223 -19.93 -20.98 -9.65
C ASP A 223 -20.37 -21.56 -8.30
N ASP A 224 -19.43 -21.66 -7.36
CA ASP A 224 -19.66 -22.11 -5.98
C ASP A 224 -18.90 -21.22 -4.97
N LEU A 225 -19.49 -21.02 -3.79
CA LEU A 225 -18.92 -20.29 -2.65
C LEU A 225 -18.65 -21.20 -1.44
N THR A 226 -18.88 -22.51 -1.51
CA THR A 226 -18.63 -23.40 -0.35
C THR A 226 -17.17 -23.40 0.09
N TRP A 227 -16.22 -23.36 -0.85
CA TRP A 227 -14.79 -23.27 -0.56
C TRP A 227 -14.42 -21.99 0.22
N LEU A 228 -15.20 -20.91 0.06
CA LEU A 228 -14.97 -19.65 0.77
C LEU A 228 -15.29 -19.77 2.27
N LEU A 229 -16.19 -20.68 2.66
CA LEU A 229 -16.57 -20.93 4.06
C LEU A 229 -15.45 -21.56 4.88
N ALA A 230 -14.51 -22.25 4.22
CA ALA A 230 -13.31 -22.80 4.87
C ALA A 230 -12.30 -21.70 5.28
N HIS A 231 -12.52 -20.46 4.83
CA HIS A 231 -11.62 -19.34 5.03
C HIS A 231 -12.31 -18.22 5.83
N SER A 232 -11.52 -17.34 6.47
CA SER A 232 -12.02 -16.12 7.12
C SER A 232 -11.54 -14.86 6.39
N PRO A 233 -12.00 -14.64 5.13
CA PRO A 233 -11.52 -13.54 4.29
C PRO A 233 -11.92 -12.16 4.83
N ALA A 234 -11.20 -11.12 4.39
CA ALA A 234 -11.66 -9.75 4.53
C ALA A 234 -13.06 -9.56 3.93
N ARG A 235 -13.90 -8.74 4.58
CA ARG A 235 -15.29 -8.50 4.16
C ARG A 235 -15.40 -7.93 2.74
N GLU A 236 -14.42 -7.12 2.34
CA GLU A 236 -14.28 -6.60 0.99
C GLU A 236 -14.01 -7.71 -0.04
N THR A 237 -13.14 -8.66 0.28
CA THR A 237 -12.81 -9.81 -0.55
C THR A 237 -14.02 -10.73 -0.71
N THR A 238 -14.69 -11.07 0.39
CA THR A 238 -15.94 -11.86 0.37
C THR A 238 -16.96 -11.25 -0.58
N ALA A 239 -17.19 -9.93 -0.48
CA ALA A 239 -18.16 -9.22 -1.30
C ALA A 239 -17.85 -9.28 -2.80
N VAL A 240 -16.57 -9.19 -3.18
CA VAL A 240 -16.13 -9.28 -4.57
C VAL A 240 -16.29 -10.70 -5.12
N VAL A 241 -15.89 -11.73 -4.36
CA VAL A 241 -16.04 -13.13 -4.77
C VAL A 241 -17.52 -13.49 -4.92
N ILE A 242 -18.38 -13.09 -3.98
CA ILE A 242 -19.84 -13.24 -4.11
C ILE A 242 -20.34 -12.54 -5.39
N ALA A 243 -19.90 -11.31 -5.64
CA ALA A 243 -20.32 -10.57 -6.83
C ALA A 243 -19.95 -11.30 -8.13
N TRP A 244 -18.76 -11.90 -8.21
CA TRP A 244 -18.34 -12.70 -9.37
C TRP A 244 -19.16 -13.97 -9.54
N ALA A 245 -19.40 -14.73 -8.47
CA ALA A 245 -20.24 -15.93 -8.51
C ALA A 245 -21.69 -15.59 -8.92
N LEU A 246 -22.24 -14.47 -8.46
CA LEU A 246 -23.55 -13.97 -8.90
C LEU A 246 -23.58 -13.62 -10.39
N HIS A 247 -22.50 -13.05 -10.94
CA HIS A 247 -22.39 -12.80 -12.39
C HIS A 247 -22.24 -14.09 -13.19
N ALA A 248 -21.39 -15.02 -12.74
CA ALA A 248 -21.14 -16.30 -13.40
C ALA A 248 -22.41 -17.15 -13.47
N THR A 249 -23.25 -17.10 -12.44
CA THR A 249 -24.45 -17.93 -12.33
C THR A 249 -25.74 -17.25 -12.79
N ALA A 250 -25.73 -15.96 -13.17
CA ALA A 250 -26.95 -15.15 -13.34
C ALA A 250 -28.01 -15.75 -14.28
N LEU A 251 -27.60 -16.57 -15.26
CA LEU A 251 -28.46 -17.23 -16.25
C LEU A 251 -28.49 -18.77 -16.09
N THR A 252 -28.12 -19.27 -14.92
CA THR A 252 -28.02 -20.72 -14.62
C THR A 252 -28.96 -21.12 -13.48
N ALA A 253 -29.25 -22.43 -13.37
CA ALA A 253 -30.02 -22.97 -12.25
C ALA A 253 -29.33 -22.74 -10.89
N LYS A 254 -27.99 -22.71 -10.86
CA LYS A 254 -27.18 -22.47 -9.66
C LYS A 254 -27.33 -21.07 -9.05
N HIS A 255 -27.95 -20.12 -9.76
CA HIS A 255 -28.07 -18.75 -9.24
C HIS A 255 -28.80 -18.67 -7.89
N ALA A 256 -29.82 -19.50 -7.71
CA ALA A 256 -30.58 -19.53 -6.45
C ALA A 256 -29.72 -20.06 -5.29
N GLU A 257 -28.88 -21.05 -5.55
CA GLU A 257 -27.96 -21.65 -4.57
C GLU A 257 -26.89 -20.65 -4.15
N VAL A 258 -26.24 -19.96 -5.11
CA VAL A 258 -25.26 -18.91 -4.84
C VAL A 258 -25.85 -17.76 -4.01
N ILE A 259 -27.12 -17.40 -4.23
CA ILE A 259 -27.80 -16.38 -3.39
C ILE A 259 -27.92 -16.86 -1.94
N GLU A 260 -28.20 -18.14 -1.68
CA GLU A 260 -28.30 -18.65 -0.30
C GLU A 260 -26.93 -18.80 0.37
N GLN A 261 -25.91 -19.22 -0.39
CA GLN A 261 -24.53 -19.20 0.07
C GLN A 261 -24.08 -17.77 0.43
N ALA A 262 -24.36 -16.79 -0.43
CA ALA A 262 -24.09 -15.38 -0.16
C ALA A 262 -24.79 -14.87 1.10
N ARG A 263 -26.06 -15.27 1.33
CA ARG A 263 -26.82 -14.92 2.54
C ARG A 263 -26.18 -15.46 3.82
N SER A 264 -25.52 -16.60 3.74
CA SER A 264 -24.83 -17.26 4.86
C SER A 264 -23.49 -16.58 5.17
N LEU A 265 -22.88 -15.92 4.18
CA LEU A 265 -21.62 -15.18 4.32
C LEU A 265 -21.80 -13.73 4.82
N TRP A 266 -22.98 -13.14 4.64
CA TRP A 266 -23.26 -11.80 5.18
C TRP A 266 -23.40 -11.84 6.70
N GLY A 267 -22.66 -10.97 7.39
CA GLY A 267 -22.78 -10.79 8.85
C GLY A 267 -23.49 -9.50 9.25
N THR A 268 -23.40 -8.46 8.42
CA THR A 268 -23.95 -7.12 8.69
C THR A 268 -24.68 -6.55 7.47
N ALA A 269 -25.48 -5.51 7.69
CA ALA A 269 -26.06 -4.75 6.59
C ALA A 269 -24.96 -4.19 5.66
N THR A 270 -23.82 -3.78 6.22
CA THR A 270 -22.70 -3.25 5.43
C THR A 270 -22.14 -4.29 4.45
N ASP A 271 -22.11 -5.58 4.81
CA ASP A 271 -21.63 -6.65 3.90
C ASP A 271 -22.56 -6.83 2.69
N VAL A 272 -23.86 -6.64 2.89
CA VAL A 272 -24.85 -6.59 1.80
C VAL A 272 -24.55 -5.40 0.87
N ALA A 273 -24.27 -4.21 1.42
CA ALA A 273 -23.90 -3.05 0.61
C ALA A 273 -22.61 -3.30 -0.18
N ARG A 274 -21.56 -3.84 0.44
CA ARG A 274 -20.30 -4.17 -0.24
C ARG A 274 -20.57 -5.09 -1.44
N THR A 275 -21.35 -6.14 -1.23
CA THR A 275 -21.67 -7.14 -2.27
C THR A 275 -22.44 -6.52 -3.42
N LEU A 276 -23.52 -5.78 -3.15
CA LEU A 276 -24.35 -5.17 -4.20
C LEU A 276 -23.63 -4.04 -4.95
N TRP A 277 -22.77 -3.32 -4.24
CA TRP A 277 -21.94 -2.27 -4.83
C TRP A 277 -20.85 -2.87 -5.73
N ALA A 278 -20.13 -3.90 -5.26
CA ALA A 278 -19.16 -4.66 -6.07
C ALA A 278 -19.81 -5.33 -7.29
N TYR A 279 -21.00 -5.91 -7.12
CA TYR A 279 -21.81 -6.46 -8.21
C TYR A 279 -22.13 -5.42 -9.28
N SER A 280 -22.24 -4.14 -8.90
CA SER A 280 -22.47 -3.01 -9.81
C SER A 280 -21.17 -2.38 -10.35
N GLY A 281 -20.00 -2.95 -10.08
CA GLY A 281 -18.69 -2.43 -10.50
C GLY A 281 -18.10 -1.37 -9.58
N GLY A 282 -18.62 -1.23 -8.35
CA GLY A 282 -18.09 -0.31 -7.35
C GLY A 282 -17.03 -0.89 -6.43
N ASP A 283 -16.27 0.00 -5.79
CA ASP A 283 -15.21 -0.39 -4.87
C ASP A 283 -15.78 -1.09 -3.61
N PRO A 284 -15.38 -2.33 -3.31
CA PRO A 284 -15.93 -3.10 -2.20
C PRO A 284 -15.63 -2.51 -0.82
N GLY A 285 -14.68 -1.57 -0.71
CA GLY A 285 -14.44 -0.76 0.48
C GLY A 285 -15.47 0.35 0.70
N LEU A 286 -16.49 0.46 -0.16
CA LEU A 286 -17.55 1.48 -0.12
C LEU A 286 -16.99 2.91 -0.23
N ILE A 287 -15.88 3.06 -0.97
CA ILE A 287 -15.25 4.33 -1.26
C ILE A 287 -15.88 4.92 -2.52
N LEU A 288 -16.32 6.18 -2.44
CA LEU A 288 -16.77 6.93 -3.61
C LEU A 288 -15.57 7.67 -4.23
N PRO A 289 -15.48 7.74 -5.57
CA PRO A 289 -14.48 8.57 -6.22
C PRO A 289 -14.60 10.02 -5.75
N ALA A 290 -13.45 10.68 -5.54
CA ALA A 290 -13.44 12.09 -5.16
C ALA A 290 -13.96 12.94 -6.32
N VAL A 291 -15.01 13.74 -6.07
CA VAL A 291 -15.45 14.78 -7.00
C VAL A 291 -14.70 16.05 -6.61
N GLU A 292 -13.62 16.38 -7.33
CA GLU A 292 -12.99 17.69 -7.18
C GLU A 292 -13.72 18.72 -8.04
N ASP A 293 -14.09 19.84 -7.40
CA ASP A 293 -14.77 20.98 -8.00
C ASP A 293 -13.71 21.86 -8.71
N ARG A 294 -13.34 21.53 -9.95
CA ARG A 294 -12.35 22.27 -10.76
C ARG A 294 -12.72 22.34 -12.25
N PRO A 295 -12.22 23.36 -12.99
CA PRO A 295 -12.59 23.62 -14.38
C PRO A 295 -12.08 22.58 -15.39
N GLN A 296 -11.13 21.73 -15.03
CA GLN A 296 -10.74 20.55 -15.83
C GLN A 296 -11.46 19.32 -15.23
N ARG A 297 -12.59 18.95 -15.82
CA ARG A 297 -13.43 17.80 -15.43
C ARG A 297 -12.70 16.47 -15.67
N LEU A 298 -11.74 16.12 -14.82
CA LEU A 298 -11.31 14.72 -14.69
C LEU A 298 -12.20 14.07 -13.62
N VAL A 299 -13.42 13.68 -14.01
CA VAL A 299 -14.39 13.06 -13.10
C VAL A 299 -14.27 11.55 -13.23
N VAL A 300 -13.75 10.89 -12.21
CA VAL A 300 -13.84 9.42 -12.11
C VAL A 300 -15.32 9.06 -11.95
N PRO A 301 -15.93 8.36 -12.91
CA PRO A 301 -17.38 8.15 -12.91
C PRO A 301 -17.81 7.26 -11.74
N VAL A 302 -18.82 7.71 -10.99
CA VAL A 302 -19.44 6.87 -9.95
C VAL A 302 -20.19 5.72 -10.64
N PRO A 303 -19.96 4.46 -10.26
CA PRO A 303 -20.64 3.30 -10.84
C PRO A 303 -22.17 3.43 -10.83
N ARG A 304 -22.81 3.03 -11.94
CA ARG A 304 -24.27 2.91 -12.03
C ARG A 304 -24.72 1.62 -11.37
N VAL A 305 -25.69 1.70 -10.45
CA VAL A 305 -26.25 0.51 -9.78
C VAL A 305 -26.99 -0.36 -10.79
N ARG A 306 -26.57 -1.62 -10.91
CA ARG A 306 -27.19 -2.61 -11.80
C ARG A 306 -28.59 -2.99 -11.31
N ALA A 307 -29.42 -3.51 -12.20
CA ALA A 307 -30.68 -4.14 -11.80
C ALA A 307 -30.38 -5.42 -11.00
N PHE A 308 -31.17 -5.68 -9.96
CA PHE A 308 -31.07 -6.88 -9.13
C PHE A 308 -32.21 -7.84 -9.46
N SER A 309 -31.94 -9.15 -9.45
CA SER A 309 -32.98 -10.17 -9.56
C SER A 309 -33.96 -10.07 -8.38
N ARG A 310 -35.22 -10.51 -8.58
CA ARG A 310 -36.23 -10.49 -7.51
C ARG A 310 -35.81 -11.32 -6.29
N SER A 311 -35.09 -12.43 -6.50
CA SER A 311 -34.52 -13.26 -5.42
C SER A 311 -33.43 -12.50 -4.67
N LEU A 312 -32.48 -11.88 -5.35
CA LEU A 312 -31.38 -11.13 -4.72
C LEU A 312 -31.90 -9.93 -3.91
N ARG A 313 -32.91 -9.18 -4.41
CA ARG A 313 -33.54 -8.09 -3.65
C ARG A 313 -34.16 -8.58 -2.34
N ARG A 314 -34.94 -9.68 -2.41
CA ARG A 314 -35.57 -10.29 -1.23
C ARG A 314 -34.53 -10.81 -0.24
N ALA A 315 -33.47 -11.45 -0.73
CA ALA A 315 -32.37 -11.93 0.10
C ALA A 315 -31.69 -10.79 0.87
N ALA A 316 -31.34 -9.71 0.18
CA ALA A 316 -30.74 -8.52 0.78
C ALA A 316 -31.65 -7.88 1.84
N LEU A 317 -32.92 -7.60 1.49
CA LEU A 317 -33.87 -6.98 2.43
C LEU A 317 -34.15 -7.89 3.63
N ALA A 318 -34.29 -9.20 3.43
CA ALA A 318 -34.46 -10.15 4.53
C ALA A 318 -33.24 -10.20 5.45
N HIS A 319 -32.02 -10.04 4.91
CA HIS A 319 -30.81 -9.97 5.74
C HIS A 319 -30.77 -8.68 6.58
N LEU A 320 -31.08 -7.52 5.96
CA LEU A 320 -31.19 -6.25 6.68
C LEU A 320 -32.24 -6.31 7.80
N ASP A 321 -33.35 -6.99 7.54
CA ASP A 321 -34.44 -7.17 8.51
C ASP A 321 -33.99 -7.99 9.73
N ARG A 322 -33.27 -9.10 9.50
CA ARG A 322 -32.69 -9.94 10.55
C ARG A 322 -31.68 -9.20 11.44
N CYS A 323 -31.01 -8.16 10.94
CA CYS A 323 -30.10 -7.34 11.74
C CYS A 323 -30.84 -6.53 12.82
N GLY A 324 -32.15 -6.34 12.70
CA GLY A 324 -32.96 -5.50 13.57
C GLY A 324 -32.95 -4.02 13.15
N ALA A 325 -34.08 -3.34 13.36
CA ALA A 325 -34.32 -1.99 12.86
C ALA A 325 -33.27 -0.96 13.30
N ALA A 326 -32.88 -0.93 14.58
CA ALA A 326 -31.90 0.05 15.07
C ALA A 326 -30.48 -0.20 14.57
N THR A 327 -30.04 -1.45 14.53
CA THR A 327 -28.69 -1.83 14.05
C THR A 327 -28.58 -1.55 12.56
N ALA A 328 -29.56 -2.00 11.77
CA ALA A 328 -29.62 -1.71 10.35
C ALA A 328 -29.67 -0.20 10.09
N ALA A 329 -30.46 0.57 10.85
CA ALA A 329 -30.51 2.03 10.73
C ALA A 329 -29.17 2.71 11.04
N GLU A 330 -28.40 2.20 12.00
CA GLU A 330 -27.05 2.70 12.29
C GLU A 330 -26.08 2.39 11.14
N ASP A 331 -26.10 1.17 10.62
CA ASP A 331 -25.20 0.73 9.55
C ASP A 331 -25.47 1.45 8.22
N VAL A 332 -26.74 1.61 7.82
CA VAL A 332 -27.07 2.30 6.57
C VAL A 332 -26.68 3.79 6.61
N ARG A 333 -26.59 4.38 7.80
CA ARG A 333 -26.13 5.77 7.98
C ARG A 333 -24.62 5.94 7.86
N ARG A 334 -23.82 4.87 7.94
CA ARG A 334 -22.36 4.94 7.76
C ARG A 334 -21.97 5.29 6.32
N HIS A 335 -22.74 4.79 5.34
CA HIS A 335 -22.50 5.02 3.90
C HIS A 335 -23.77 5.56 3.21
N PRO A 336 -24.26 6.75 3.59
CA PRO A 336 -25.61 7.18 3.27
C PRO A 336 -25.84 7.36 1.76
N THR A 337 -24.83 7.85 1.04
CA THR A 337 -24.89 8.06 -0.42
C THR A 337 -25.01 6.73 -1.17
N ILE A 338 -24.21 5.74 -0.80
CA ILE A 338 -24.24 4.41 -1.44
C ILE A 338 -25.57 3.72 -1.16
N TRP A 339 -26.03 3.73 0.09
CA TRP A 339 -27.32 3.12 0.45
C TRP A 339 -28.51 3.79 -0.22
N LYS A 340 -28.51 5.11 -0.39
CA LYS A 340 -29.58 5.82 -1.12
C LYS A 340 -29.66 5.35 -2.58
N ARG A 341 -28.51 5.17 -3.25
CA ARG A 341 -28.41 4.64 -4.61
C ARG A 341 -28.84 3.16 -4.69
N LEU A 342 -28.34 2.31 -3.79
CA LEU A 342 -28.76 0.90 -3.73
C LEU A 342 -30.28 0.77 -3.50
N ALA A 343 -30.86 1.64 -2.68
CA ALA A 343 -32.28 1.64 -2.38
C ALA A 343 -33.18 1.96 -3.59
N GLU A 344 -32.66 2.65 -4.62
CA GLU A 344 -33.38 2.84 -5.89
C GLU A 344 -33.66 1.53 -6.61
N ARG A 345 -32.80 0.51 -6.40
CA ARG A 345 -32.93 -0.83 -7.01
C ARG A 345 -33.41 -1.91 -6.03
N LEU A 346 -33.24 -1.71 -4.72
CA LEU A 346 -33.75 -2.62 -3.69
C LEU A 346 -35.26 -2.47 -3.44
N HIS A 347 -35.81 -1.26 -3.60
CA HIS A 347 -37.22 -0.92 -3.31
C HIS A 347 -37.67 -1.32 -1.89
N PRO A 348 -37.05 -0.77 -0.82
CA PRO A 348 -37.31 -1.19 0.56
C PRO A 348 -38.74 -0.96 1.06
N PHE A 349 -39.53 -0.13 0.36
CA PHE A 349 -40.92 0.16 0.70
C PHE A 349 -41.95 -0.63 -0.11
N GLU A 350 -41.52 -1.51 -1.04
CA GLU A 350 -42.43 -2.33 -1.86
C GLU A 350 -43.18 -3.37 -1.00
N ARG A 351 -42.51 -3.96 -0.01
CA ARG A 351 -43.04 -5.02 0.87
C ARG A 351 -42.73 -4.76 2.34
N VAL A 352 -43.22 -3.62 2.85
CA VAL A 352 -42.96 -3.15 4.22
C VAL A 352 -43.27 -4.21 5.29
N THR A 353 -44.37 -4.96 5.15
CA THR A 353 -44.76 -5.98 6.13
C THR A 353 -43.88 -7.23 6.09
N ALA A 354 -43.21 -7.50 4.97
CA ALA A 354 -42.32 -8.66 4.85
C ALA A 354 -40.92 -8.38 5.42
N HIS A 355 -40.48 -7.12 5.40
CA HIS A 355 -39.17 -6.67 5.88
C HIS A 355 -39.30 -5.36 6.69
N PRO A 356 -40.02 -5.39 7.83
CA PRO A 356 -40.35 -4.19 8.60
C PRO A 356 -39.12 -3.43 9.11
N GLY A 357 -38.14 -4.12 9.68
CA GLY A 357 -36.90 -3.51 10.17
C GLY A 357 -36.06 -2.87 9.07
N ALA A 358 -35.98 -3.50 7.89
CA ALA A 358 -35.33 -2.91 6.73
C ALA A 358 -36.03 -1.62 6.27
N ALA A 359 -37.37 -1.63 6.23
CA ALA A 359 -38.16 -0.45 5.88
C ALA A 359 -37.95 0.71 6.88
N VAL A 360 -37.92 0.42 8.19
CA VAL A 360 -37.61 1.41 9.25
C VAL A 360 -36.21 1.99 9.08
N ALA A 361 -35.21 1.16 8.79
CA ALA A 361 -33.84 1.61 8.56
C ALA A 361 -33.74 2.59 7.38
N PHE A 362 -34.40 2.30 6.26
CA PHE A 362 -34.43 3.20 5.10
C PHE A 362 -35.28 4.45 5.35
N ALA A 363 -36.35 4.37 6.14
CA ALA A 363 -37.11 5.54 6.56
C ALA A 363 -36.25 6.49 7.41
N ALA A 364 -35.48 5.95 8.36
CA ALA A 364 -34.52 6.72 9.16
C ALA A 364 -33.41 7.35 8.29
N LEU A 365 -32.89 6.61 7.30
CA LEU A 365 -31.85 7.11 6.39
C LEU A 365 -32.34 8.26 5.49
N ARG A 366 -33.57 8.15 4.97
CA ARG A 366 -34.14 9.12 4.02
C ARG A 366 -34.92 10.25 4.70
N GLY A 367 -35.17 10.15 6.01
CA GLY A 367 -36.08 11.07 6.71
C GLY A 367 -37.53 10.93 6.22
N THR A 368 -37.93 9.72 5.78
CA THR A 368 -39.27 9.48 5.23
C THR A 368 -40.33 9.67 6.31
N ARG A 369 -41.34 10.48 6.00
CA ARG A 369 -42.53 10.68 6.85
C ARG A 369 -43.74 10.01 6.21
N THR A 370 -44.61 9.42 7.02
CA THR A 370 -45.79 8.71 6.56
C THR A 370 -46.97 8.89 7.53
N GLY A 371 -48.19 8.60 7.07
CA GLY A 371 -49.38 8.65 7.94
C GLY A 371 -49.35 7.55 9.01
N LYS A 372 -49.86 7.84 10.21
CA LYS A 372 -49.87 6.91 11.37
C LYS A 372 -50.49 5.54 11.03
N GLY A 373 -51.59 5.53 10.27
CA GLY A 373 -52.29 4.29 9.86
C GLY A 373 -51.74 3.59 8.61
N SER A 374 -50.70 4.12 7.96
CA SER A 374 -50.08 3.45 6.81
C SER A 374 -49.28 2.22 7.25
N PRO A 375 -49.05 1.22 6.36
CA PRO A 375 -48.22 0.06 6.71
C PRO A 375 -46.83 0.45 7.24
N LEU A 376 -46.19 1.47 6.66
CA LEU A 376 -44.91 1.99 7.13
C LEU A 376 -45.03 2.73 8.47
N GLY A 377 -46.13 3.45 8.69
CA GLY A 377 -46.39 4.16 9.94
C GLY A 377 -46.57 3.21 11.12
N GLN A 378 -47.35 2.15 10.93
CA GLN A 378 -47.56 1.10 11.92
C GLN A 378 -46.23 0.41 12.27
N VAL A 379 -45.46 0.00 11.25
CA VAL A 379 -44.15 -0.63 11.47
C VAL A 379 -43.15 0.29 12.19
N ILE A 380 -43.15 1.61 11.89
CA ILE A 380 -42.33 2.58 12.62
C ILE A 380 -42.73 2.65 14.09
N GLN A 381 -44.04 2.71 14.38
CA GLN A 381 -44.53 2.78 15.76
C GLN A 381 -44.16 1.54 16.56
N THR A 382 -44.35 0.35 15.99
CA THR A 382 -43.95 -0.93 16.61
C THR A 382 -42.44 -0.94 16.89
N ALA A 383 -41.61 -0.62 15.90
CA ALA A 383 -40.15 -0.64 16.08
C ALA A 383 -39.67 0.36 17.15
N VAL A 384 -40.28 1.53 17.25
CA VAL A 384 -39.97 2.51 18.31
C VAL A 384 -40.41 2.00 19.68
N ALA A 385 -41.58 1.37 19.79
CA ALA A 385 -42.07 0.80 21.03
C ALA A 385 -41.17 -0.35 21.52
N ASP A 386 -40.66 -1.17 20.60
CA ASP A 386 -39.77 -2.30 20.92
C ASP A 386 -38.36 -1.84 21.32
N GLN A 387 -37.87 -0.72 20.76
CA GLN A 387 -36.50 -0.24 20.97
C GLN A 387 -36.41 1.27 21.29
N PRO A 388 -37.09 1.77 22.34
CA PRO A 388 -37.28 3.20 22.58
C PRO A 388 -36.00 3.95 22.96
N ARG A 389 -34.97 3.26 23.43
CA ARG A 389 -33.64 3.86 23.69
C ARG A 389 -32.91 4.25 22.39
N ARG A 390 -33.16 3.48 21.33
CA ARG A 390 -32.38 3.46 20.08
C ARG A 390 -33.11 4.11 18.92
N LEU A 391 -34.43 4.02 18.91
CA LEU A 391 -35.31 4.57 17.89
C LEU A 391 -36.22 5.63 18.52
N VAL A 392 -36.26 6.80 17.91
CA VAL A 392 -37.03 7.95 18.38
C VAL A 392 -38.07 8.28 17.33
N LEU A 393 -39.34 8.28 17.74
CA LEU A 393 -40.44 8.75 16.89
C LEU A 393 -40.30 10.25 16.67
N VAL A 394 -40.45 10.68 15.42
CA VAL A 394 -40.44 12.11 15.06
C VAL A 394 -41.81 12.44 14.49
N GLU A 395 -42.56 13.30 15.17
CA GLU A 395 -43.83 13.82 14.66
C GLU A 395 -43.58 15.10 13.85
N GLY A 396 -44.14 15.14 12.64
CA GLY A 396 -44.15 16.32 11.80
C GLY A 396 -45.33 17.25 12.13
N PRO A 397 -45.24 18.54 11.78
CA PRO A 397 -46.33 19.50 11.96
C PRO A 397 -47.59 19.15 11.16
N ASP A 398 -47.48 18.26 10.16
CA ASP A 398 -48.55 17.73 9.32
C ASP A 398 -49.22 16.46 9.91
N GLY A 399 -48.90 16.09 11.15
CA GLY A 399 -49.42 14.89 11.80
C GLY A 399 -48.85 13.57 11.27
N ARG A 400 -47.92 13.62 10.30
CA ARG A 400 -47.17 12.47 9.81
C ARG A 400 -46.05 12.11 10.77
N ILE A 401 -45.69 10.83 10.79
CA ILE A 401 -44.64 10.30 11.65
C ILE A 401 -43.43 9.84 10.84
N GLY A 402 -42.25 9.97 11.43
CA GLY A 402 -41.00 9.41 10.96
C GLY A 402 -40.20 8.83 12.12
N VAL A 403 -38.97 8.41 11.85
CA VAL A 403 -38.09 7.76 12.83
C VAL A 403 -36.67 8.30 12.73
N ARG A 404 -36.01 8.46 13.88
CA ARG A 404 -34.60 8.82 13.99
C ARG A 404 -33.88 7.79 14.84
N VAL A 405 -32.66 7.42 14.44
CA VAL A 405 -31.80 6.50 15.23
C VAL A 405 -30.84 7.29 16.13
N ARG A 406 -30.78 6.92 17.41
CA ARG A 406 -29.71 7.29 18.34
C ARG A 406 -28.62 6.23 18.21
N THR A 407 -27.40 6.65 17.88
CA THR A 407 -26.29 5.72 17.61
C THR A 407 -25.59 5.30 18.90
N HIS A 408 -24.97 4.13 18.89
CA HIS A 408 -24.25 3.62 20.06
C HIS A 408 -23.09 4.55 20.43
N ALA A 409 -22.36 5.02 19.41
CA ALA A 409 -21.30 6.00 19.59
C ALA A 409 -21.78 7.26 20.31
N ALA A 410 -22.99 7.77 20.01
CA ALA A 410 -23.52 8.96 20.68
C ALA A 410 -23.80 8.70 22.18
N GLU A 411 -24.25 7.50 22.54
CA GLU A 411 -24.46 7.12 23.95
C GLU A 411 -23.13 7.04 24.70
N VAL A 412 -22.08 6.51 24.06
CA VAL A 412 -20.72 6.47 24.63
C VAL A 412 -20.12 7.87 24.78
N GLU A 413 -20.20 8.73 23.76
CA GLU A 413 -19.71 10.11 23.86
C GLU A 413 -20.42 10.89 24.96
N GLU A 414 -21.72 10.68 25.15
CA GLU A 414 -22.49 11.34 26.19
C GLU A 414 -22.10 10.86 27.60
N ALA A 415 -21.77 9.58 27.78
CA ALA A 415 -21.22 9.06 29.02
C ALA A 415 -19.83 9.67 29.32
N LEU A 416 -18.94 9.69 28.33
CA LEU A 416 -17.60 10.28 28.46
C LEU A 416 -17.66 11.79 28.74
N ALA A 417 -18.59 12.52 28.10
CA ALA A 417 -18.79 13.95 28.34
C ALA A 417 -19.32 14.26 29.76
N ARG A 418 -19.90 13.27 30.45
CA ARG A 418 -20.32 13.35 31.85
C ARG A 418 -19.25 12.80 32.81
N GLU A 419 -18.06 12.49 32.31
CA GLU A 419 -16.98 11.85 33.07
C GLU A 419 -17.38 10.47 33.66
N ASP A 420 -18.42 9.84 33.11
CA ASP A 420 -18.89 8.51 33.50
C ASP A 420 -18.13 7.41 32.73
N VAL A 421 -16.88 7.19 33.12
CA VAL A 421 -16.00 6.18 32.49
C VAL A 421 -16.58 4.77 32.65
N THR A 422 -17.09 4.42 33.83
CA THR A 422 -17.70 3.10 34.08
C THR A 422 -18.93 2.86 33.21
N GLY A 423 -19.79 3.87 33.04
CA GLY A 423 -20.91 3.83 32.11
C GLY A 423 -20.48 3.68 30.66
N ALA A 424 -19.43 4.40 30.24
CA ALA A 424 -18.85 4.26 28.91
C ALA A 424 -18.26 2.85 28.68
N VAL A 425 -17.56 2.27 29.66
CA VAL A 425 -17.02 0.90 29.61
C VAL A 425 -18.14 -0.12 29.46
N ARG A 426 -19.22 0.00 30.23
CA ARG A 426 -20.38 -0.90 30.12
C ARG A 426 -21.01 -0.87 28.72
N LEU A 427 -21.18 0.33 28.15
CA LEU A 427 -21.69 0.48 26.78
C LEU A 427 -20.72 -0.10 25.76
N LEU A 428 -19.41 0.13 25.92
CA LEU A 428 -18.38 -0.38 25.00
C LEU A 428 -18.18 -1.89 25.11
N ALA A 429 -18.47 -2.52 26.25
CA ALA A 429 -18.41 -3.98 26.43
C ALA A 429 -19.42 -4.74 25.54
N GLU A 430 -20.51 -4.09 25.14
CA GLU A 430 -21.46 -4.60 24.13
C GLU A 430 -20.83 -4.67 22.73
N ARG A 431 -19.78 -3.88 22.48
CA ARG A 431 -19.04 -3.84 21.22
C ARG A 431 -17.53 -3.96 21.48
N PRO A 432 -17.02 -5.18 21.77
CA PRO A 432 -15.62 -5.43 22.17
C PRO A 432 -14.56 -4.73 21.32
N GLY A 433 -14.73 -4.71 20.00
CA GLY A 433 -13.79 -4.02 19.13
C GLY A 433 -13.80 -2.48 19.27
N GLN A 434 -14.88 -1.86 19.72
CA GLN A 434 -14.89 -0.43 20.02
C GLN A 434 -14.22 -0.14 21.37
N LEU A 435 -14.40 -1.03 22.36
CA LEU A 435 -13.71 -0.97 23.65
C LEU A 435 -12.19 -0.95 23.46
N TRP A 436 -11.64 -1.95 22.76
CA TRP A 436 -10.19 -2.05 22.52
C TRP A 436 -9.62 -0.88 21.70
N ARG A 437 -10.38 -0.31 20.76
CA ARG A 437 -9.98 0.90 20.02
C ARG A 437 -9.87 2.15 20.88
N ARG A 438 -10.52 2.17 22.04
CA ARG A 438 -10.58 3.33 22.95
C ARG A 438 -9.81 3.10 24.24
N LEU A 439 -9.02 2.03 24.33
CA LEU A 439 -8.39 1.62 25.58
C LEU A 439 -7.42 2.69 26.12
N ASP A 440 -6.55 3.25 25.26
CA ASP A 440 -5.69 4.40 25.63
C ASP A 440 -6.50 5.60 26.13
N HIS A 441 -7.65 5.90 25.50
CA HIS A 441 -8.49 7.01 25.93
C HIS A 441 -9.17 6.74 27.28
N LEU A 442 -9.72 5.54 27.47
CA LEU A 442 -10.42 5.13 28.70
C LEU A 442 -9.47 5.08 29.89
N LEU A 443 -8.26 4.53 29.72
CA LEU A 443 -7.24 4.48 30.77
C LEU A 443 -6.80 5.87 31.21
N ARG A 444 -6.75 6.83 30.29
CA ARG A 444 -6.42 8.24 30.60
C ARG A 444 -7.58 9.02 31.20
N ALA A 445 -8.81 8.65 30.85
CA ALA A 445 -10.01 9.27 31.38
C ALA A 445 -10.36 8.73 32.78
N ALA A 446 -9.89 7.53 33.13
CA ALA A 446 -10.03 6.96 34.46
C ALA A 446 -9.24 7.82 35.47
N GLY A 447 -9.96 8.53 36.33
CA GLY A 447 -9.36 9.43 37.34
C GLY A 447 -8.96 8.74 38.64
N ASP A 448 -9.25 7.43 38.78
CA ASP A 448 -8.98 6.64 39.99
C ASP A 448 -8.68 5.16 39.66
N ASP A 449 -8.08 4.44 40.62
CA ASP A 449 -7.68 3.03 40.48
C ASP A 449 -8.86 2.09 40.24
N THR A 450 -10.05 2.43 40.74
CA THR A 450 -11.26 1.59 40.59
C THR A 450 -11.73 1.60 39.13
N SER A 451 -11.74 2.78 38.52
CA SER A 451 -12.09 3.01 37.13
C SER A 451 -11.04 2.37 36.20
N VAL A 452 -9.74 2.49 36.52
CA VAL A 452 -8.67 1.79 35.78
C VAL A 452 -8.88 0.27 35.85
N ALA A 453 -9.14 -0.29 37.03
CA ALA A 453 -9.39 -1.72 37.20
C ALA A 453 -10.62 -2.19 36.39
N ALA A 454 -11.69 -1.40 36.36
CA ALA A 454 -12.89 -1.69 35.57
C ALA A 454 -12.60 -1.70 34.05
N VAL A 455 -11.80 -0.75 33.56
CA VAL A 455 -11.37 -0.70 32.15
C VAL A 455 -10.55 -1.95 31.79
N VAL A 456 -9.57 -2.31 32.60
CA VAL A 456 -8.69 -3.47 32.35
C VAL A 456 -9.49 -4.79 32.41
N ALA A 457 -10.36 -4.96 33.41
CA ALA A 457 -11.20 -6.14 33.53
C ALA A 457 -12.17 -6.29 32.34
N ALA A 458 -12.74 -5.18 31.87
CA ALA A 458 -13.59 -5.19 30.69
C ALA A 458 -12.80 -5.54 29.42
N ALA A 459 -11.56 -5.07 29.29
CA ALA A 459 -10.68 -5.41 28.17
C ALA A 459 -10.35 -6.91 28.16
N GLU A 460 -10.03 -7.48 29.32
CA GLU A 460 -9.77 -8.92 29.53
C GLU A 460 -10.98 -9.77 29.15
N ALA A 461 -12.16 -9.47 29.71
CA ALA A 461 -13.40 -10.18 29.39
C ALA A 461 -13.85 -10.04 27.92
N ALA A 462 -13.41 -8.98 27.25
CA ALA A 462 -13.72 -8.72 25.85
C ALA A 462 -12.70 -9.34 24.88
N ALA A 463 -11.46 -9.61 25.32
CA ALA A 463 -10.33 -10.00 24.48
C ALA A 463 -10.67 -11.17 23.54
N GLY A 464 -11.29 -12.23 24.09
CA GLY A 464 -11.76 -13.42 23.38
C GLY A 464 -12.67 -13.17 22.18
N ARG A 465 -13.38 -12.03 22.14
CA ARG A 465 -14.35 -11.66 21.09
C ARG A 465 -13.80 -10.64 20.09
N VAL A 466 -12.52 -10.29 20.19
CA VAL A 466 -11.88 -9.25 19.38
C VAL A 466 -11.01 -9.86 18.29
N ALA A 467 -11.10 -9.29 17.08
CA ALA A 467 -10.26 -9.69 15.96
C ALA A 467 -8.76 -9.57 16.30
N PRO A 468 -7.92 -10.55 15.93
CA PRO A 468 -6.50 -10.60 16.33
C PRO A 468 -5.72 -9.37 15.88
N GLY A 469 -5.95 -8.87 14.66
CA GLY A 469 -5.25 -7.68 14.21
C GLY A 469 -5.59 -6.41 15.00
N LEU A 470 -6.80 -6.33 15.57
CA LEU A 470 -7.20 -5.19 16.40
C LEU A 470 -6.57 -5.27 17.80
N ILE A 471 -6.60 -6.44 18.45
CA ILE A 471 -6.01 -6.60 19.78
C ILE A 471 -4.49 -6.38 19.71
N ALA A 472 -3.84 -6.89 18.65
CA ALA A 472 -2.45 -6.62 18.33
C ALA A 472 -2.18 -5.12 18.20
N THR A 473 -2.93 -4.41 17.32
CA THR A 473 -2.73 -2.98 17.09
C THR A 473 -2.91 -2.16 18.37
N ALA A 474 -3.98 -2.42 19.12
CA ALA A 474 -4.30 -1.69 20.35
C ALA A 474 -3.26 -1.94 21.45
N SER A 475 -2.77 -3.17 21.59
CA SER A 475 -1.69 -3.51 22.51
C SER A 475 -0.39 -2.81 22.15
N ALA A 476 0.02 -2.90 20.87
CA ALA A 476 1.22 -2.23 20.42
C ALA A 476 1.13 -0.72 20.67
N GLU A 477 0.04 -0.06 20.25
CA GLU A 477 -0.23 1.38 20.50
C GLU A 477 -0.19 1.79 21.97
N LEU A 478 -0.49 0.86 22.89
CA LEU A 478 -0.35 1.07 24.34
C LEU A 478 1.09 0.88 24.83
N ALA A 479 1.86 0.00 24.19
CA ALA A 479 3.28 -0.20 24.50
C ALA A 479 4.05 1.11 24.27
N GLY A 480 4.74 1.60 25.30
CA GLY A 480 5.44 2.88 25.25
C GLY A 480 4.62 4.10 25.68
N ARG A 481 3.33 3.95 26.02
CA ARG A 481 2.54 5.05 26.59
C ARG A 481 2.97 5.44 28.00
N ASP A 482 3.69 4.57 28.68
CA ASP A 482 4.43 4.81 29.92
C ASP A 482 5.63 5.76 29.76
N ARG A 483 6.14 5.90 28.53
CA ARG A 483 7.25 6.80 28.17
C ARG A 483 6.78 8.03 27.40
N THR A 484 5.50 8.37 27.49
CA THR A 484 4.94 9.56 26.82
C THR A 484 5.63 10.82 27.36
N VAL A 485 6.22 11.62 26.46
CA VAL A 485 6.82 12.92 26.80
C VAL A 485 5.87 14.04 26.36
N PRO A 486 5.31 14.84 27.29
CA PRO A 486 4.51 16.00 26.92
C PRO A 486 5.35 17.05 26.18
N SER A 487 4.80 17.63 25.11
CA SER A 487 5.38 18.79 24.45
C SER A 487 5.32 19.99 25.40
N PRO A 488 6.39 20.79 25.51
CA PRO A 488 6.31 22.09 26.16
C PRO A 488 5.25 22.95 25.48
N ALA A 489 4.51 23.76 26.26
CA ALA A 489 3.48 24.63 25.73
C ALA A 489 4.10 25.65 24.75
N PRO A 490 3.48 25.93 23.59
CA PRO A 490 3.97 26.98 22.72
C PRO A 490 3.87 28.32 23.43
N GLU A 491 4.93 29.14 23.39
CA GLU A 491 4.80 30.56 23.69
C GLU A 491 3.73 31.19 22.79
N PRO A 492 2.97 32.20 23.28
CA PRO A 492 1.96 32.88 22.47
C PRO A 492 2.57 33.40 21.17
N ILE A 493 2.00 32.95 20.03
CA ILE A 493 2.41 33.24 18.64
C ILE A 493 2.51 34.76 18.32
N GLY A 494 2.03 35.64 19.21
CA GLY A 494 2.11 37.09 19.08
C GLY A 494 3.54 37.66 19.08
N ALA A 495 4.51 37.03 19.74
CA ALA A 495 5.86 37.58 19.86
C ALA A 495 6.77 37.26 18.64
N VAL A 496 6.63 36.07 18.05
CA VAL A 496 7.52 35.59 16.97
C VAL A 496 7.11 36.16 15.60
N GLY A 497 5.82 36.43 15.38
CA GLY A 497 5.33 37.03 14.14
C GLY A 497 5.84 38.47 13.90
N GLN A 498 6.04 39.24 14.97
CA GLN A 498 6.60 40.60 14.86
C GLN A 498 8.11 40.60 14.58
N ALA A 499 8.86 39.60 15.08
CA ALA A 499 10.29 39.49 14.84
C ALA A 499 10.64 39.03 13.40
N LEU A 500 9.86 38.11 12.82
CA LEU A 500 10.07 37.62 11.45
C LEU A 500 9.67 38.62 10.35
N LEU A 501 8.65 39.46 10.60
CA LEU A 501 8.27 40.53 9.68
C LEU A 501 9.25 41.72 9.71
N ALA A 502 10.03 41.86 10.78
CA ALA A 502 11.07 42.89 10.90
C ALA A 502 12.40 42.51 10.22
N ALA A 503 12.57 41.25 9.80
CA ALA A 503 13.86 40.70 9.34
C ALA A 503 13.90 40.24 7.88
N ASP A 504 12.90 40.55 7.02
CA ASP A 504 12.94 40.18 5.59
C ASP A 504 13.92 41.08 4.80
N PRO A 505 15.08 40.57 4.34
CA PRO A 505 16.07 41.37 3.61
C PRO A 505 15.64 41.64 2.15
N ARG A 506 14.51 41.08 1.68
CA ARG A 506 14.09 41.13 0.27
C ARG A 506 13.24 42.35 -0.09
N ARG A 507 12.96 43.24 0.87
CA ARG A 507 12.21 44.50 0.61
C ARG A 507 12.88 45.40 -0.43
N ASP A 508 14.21 45.35 -0.54
CA ASP A 508 14.97 46.19 -1.48
C ASP A 508 15.18 45.56 -2.88
N SER A 509 14.74 44.31 -3.07
CA SER A 509 14.83 43.63 -4.38
C SER A 509 13.80 44.16 -5.39
N VAL A 510 14.09 44.02 -6.69
CA VAL A 510 13.17 44.37 -7.79
C VAL A 510 11.81 43.65 -7.64
N MET A 511 11.83 42.40 -7.16
CA MET A 511 10.63 41.61 -6.90
C MET A 511 9.83 42.10 -5.68
N GLY A 512 10.50 42.68 -4.68
CA GLY A 512 9.86 43.33 -3.53
C GLY A 512 9.05 44.56 -3.94
N ARG A 513 9.62 45.39 -4.82
CA ARG A 513 8.97 46.59 -5.37
C ARG A 513 7.78 46.25 -6.28
N LEU A 514 7.88 45.18 -7.08
CA LEU A 514 6.77 44.71 -7.93
C LEU A 514 5.59 44.21 -7.09
N ARG A 515 5.83 43.52 -5.97
CA ARG A 515 4.78 43.05 -5.07
C ARG A 515 4.06 44.20 -4.37
N ASP A 516 4.81 45.21 -3.95
CA ASP A 516 4.27 46.41 -3.28
C ASP A 516 3.43 47.28 -4.23
N ALA A 517 3.81 47.33 -5.51
CA ALA A 517 3.01 47.96 -6.56
C ALA A 517 1.70 47.19 -6.81
N PHE A 518 1.74 45.85 -6.82
CA PHE A 518 0.55 45.01 -6.99
C PHE A 518 -0.44 45.12 -5.81
N SER A 519 0.03 45.24 -4.57
CA SER A 519 -0.84 45.39 -3.40
C SER A 519 -1.60 46.72 -3.33
N ARG A 520 -1.16 47.75 -4.07
CA ARG A 520 -1.84 49.05 -4.13
C ARG A 520 -3.00 49.09 -5.12
N ILE A 521 -3.15 48.07 -5.97
CA ILE A 521 -4.12 48.02 -7.07
C ILE A 521 -5.27 47.05 -6.77
N ALA A 522 -5.14 46.18 -5.75
CA ALA A 522 -6.19 45.25 -5.37
C ALA A 522 -7.16 45.86 -4.33
N PRO A 523 -8.48 45.86 -4.57
CA PRO A 523 -9.45 46.29 -3.57
C PRO A 523 -9.42 45.34 -2.36
N VAL A 524 -9.45 45.94 -1.18
CA VAL A 524 -9.39 45.32 0.14
C VAL A 524 -10.36 44.13 0.24
N ALA A 525 -9.82 42.92 0.18
CA ALA A 525 -10.55 41.73 0.59
C ALA A 525 -10.71 41.78 2.12
N THR A 526 -11.96 41.85 2.56
CA THR A 526 -12.39 41.75 3.95
C THR A 526 -11.68 40.56 4.62
N PRO A 527 -11.06 40.73 5.81
CA PRO A 527 -10.42 39.61 6.48
C PRO A 527 -11.50 38.62 6.91
N VAL A 528 -11.61 37.53 6.14
CA VAL A 528 -12.27 36.32 6.62
C VAL A 528 -11.44 35.87 7.82
N VAL A 529 -11.99 36.03 9.03
CA VAL A 529 -11.50 35.34 10.23
C VAL A 529 -11.74 33.86 10.00
N THR A 530 -10.83 33.23 9.25
CA THR A 530 -10.64 31.80 9.36
C THR A 530 -10.09 31.58 10.77
N ARG A 531 -10.80 30.83 11.60
CA ARG A 531 -10.18 30.24 12.80
C ARG A 531 -8.98 29.44 12.29
N GLY A 532 -7.81 30.06 12.34
CA GLY A 532 -6.57 29.47 11.86
C GLY A 532 -6.36 28.14 12.56
N ARG A 533 -6.25 27.07 11.78
CA ARG A 533 -5.82 25.77 12.27
C ARG A 533 -4.48 25.99 13.02
N PRO A 534 -4.31 25.51 14.26
CA PRO A 534 -3.04 25.65 14.96
C PRO A 534 -1.92 25.06 14.07
N ALA A 535 -0.76 25.72 14.06
CA ALA A 535 0.40 25.25 13.32
C ALA A 535 0.72 23.81 13.74
N ALA A 536 0.98 22.93 12.77
CA ALA A 536 1.43 21.58 13.05
C ALA A 536 2.75 21.63 13.85
N PRO A 537 2.97 20.72 14.82
CA PRO A 537 4.25 20.66 15.53
C PRO A 537 5.40 20.41 14.54
N ALA A 538 6.56 21.02 14.80
CA ALA A 538 7.75 20.81 13.98
C ALA A 538 8.21 19.33 14.04
N PRO A 539 8.78 18.79 12.95
CA PRO A 539 9.47 17.50 12.96
C PRO A 539 10.44 17.34 14.14
N GLY A 540 10.48 16.15 14.75
CA GLY A 540 11.33 15.86 15.91
C GLY A 540 10.80 16.35 17.28
N THR A 541 9.60 16.93 17.36
CA THR A 541 8.98 17.33 18.64
C THR A 541 7.94 16.32 19.14
N PRO A 542 7.74 16.15 20.47
CA PRO A 542 6.74 15.21 20.99
C PRO A 542 5.32 15.52 20.50
N ARG A 543 4.75 14.60 19.71
CA ARG A 543 3.47 14.80 19.02
C ARG A 543 2.68 13.52 18.83
N ARG A 544 1.39 13.70 18.60
CA ARG A 544 0.43 12.65 18.27
C ARG A 544 0.14 12.67 16.80
N LEU A 545 0.17 11.49 16.20
CA LEU A 545 -0.16 11.27 14.81
C LEU A 545 -1.53 10.61 14.72
N PHE A 546 -2.37 11.12 13.84
CA PHE A 546 -3.70 10.58 13.59
C PHE A 546 -3.86 10.35 12.10
N PHE A 547 -4.42 9.20 11.75
CA PHE A 547 -4.72 8.80 10.39
C PHE A 547 -6.24 8.68 10.23
N PRO A 548 -6.96 9.76 9.89
CA PRO A 548 -8.42 9.75 9.78
C PRO A 548 -8.87 8.72 8.74
N ALA A 549 -9.84 7.88 9.11
CA ALA A 549 -10.27 6.74 8.28
C ALA A 549 -9.09 5.86 7.79
N SER A 550 -8.03 5.74 8.61
CA SER A 550 -6.80 5.01 8.29
C SER A 550 -6.13 5.52 7.00
N ASP A 551 -6.24 6.83 6.74
CA ASP A 551 -5.58 7.51 5.62
C ASP A 551 -4.23 8.10 6.02
N VAL A 552 -3.16 7.36 5.75
CA VAL A 552 -1.79 7.81 5.97
C VAL A 552 -1.39 8.99 5.07
N GLY A 553 -2.06 9.14 3.91
CA GLY A 553 -1.91 10.31 3.05
C GLY A 553 -2.50 11.58 3.65
N ARG A 554 -3.35 11.44 4.68
CA ARG A 554 -3.94 12.53 5.45
C ARG A 554 -3.52 12.43 6.90
N THR A 555 -2.23 12.62 7.17
CA THR A 555 -1.76 12.69 8.55
C THR A 555 -2.23 13.99 9.21
N TRP A 556 -2.86 13.87 10.38
CA TRP A 556 -3.13 14.99 11.27
C TRP A 556 -2.22 14.87 12.48
N THR A 557 -1.52 15.96 12.81
CA THR A 557 -0.59 16.00 13.92
C THR A 557 -1.03 17.01 14.96
N ALA A 558 -0.83 16.67 16.23
CA ALA A 558 -1.09 17.56 17.36
C ALA A 558 0.02 17.45 18.40
N PRO A 559 0.37 18.51 19.14
CA PRO A 559 1.31 18.40 20.25
C PRO A 559 0.84 17.31 21.22
N GLU A 560 1.78 16.51 21.72
CA GLU A 560 1.50 15.58 22.81
C GLU A 560 1.34 16.41 24.10
N ARG A 561 0.24 16.23 24.81
CA ARG A 561 -0.10 17.01 26.02
C ARG A 561 -0.56 16.12 27.17
N ARG A 562 -0.58 14.81 26.96
CA ARG A 562 -1.10 13.83 27.91
C ARG A 562 0.04 13.29 28.76
N ASP A 563 -0.24 13.05 30.03
CA ASP A 563 0.72 12.45 30.96
C ASP A 563 1.05 10.99 30.59
N PRO A 564 2.21 10.45 30.96
CA PRO A 564 2.49 9.03 30.79
C PRO A 564 1.47 8.16 31.53
N LEU A 565 1.12 7.00 30.95
CA LEU A 565 0.32 5.99 31.65
C LEU A 565 1.19 5.25 32.68
N PRO A 566 0.64 4.75 33.79
CA PRO A 566 1.42 3.96 34.74
C PRO A 566 1.99 2.68 34.09
N PRO A 567 3.29 2.37 34.26
CA PRO A 567 3.94 1.23 33.62
C PRO A 567 3.26 -0.12 33.90
N GLU A 568 2.76 -0.32 35.12
CA GLU A 568 2.06 -1.54 35.54
C GLU A 568 0.73 -1.72 34.82
N VAL A 569 0.02 -0.62 34.53
CA VAL A 569 -1.25 -0.63 33.78
C VAL A 569 -0.98 -0.99 32.32
N VAL A 570 0.07 -0.40 31.73
CA VAL A 570 0.52 -0.71 30.36
C VAL A 570 0.92 -2.18 30.27
N ALA A 571 1.80 -2.66 31.16
CA ALA A 571 2.29 -4.04 31.18
C ALA A 571 1.15 -5.06 31.34
N ARG A 572 0.21 -4.81 32.27
CA ARG A 572 -0.96 -5.69 32.46
C ARG A 572 -1.85 -5.73 31.22
N THR A 573 -2.10 -4.59 30.59
CA THR A 573 -2.97 -4.51 29.40
C THR A 573 -2.35 -5.17 28.17
N VAL A 574 -1.04 -4.97 27.96
CA VAL A 574 -0.27 -5.64 26.89
C VAL A 574 -0.24 -7.16 27.15
N GLY A 575 -0.03 -7.58 28.40
CA GLY A 575 -0.04 -8.99 28.80
C GLY A 575 -1.36 -9.70 28.52
N ILE A 576 -2.51 -9.03 28.68
CA ILE A 576 -3.83 -9.57 28.30
C ILE A 576 -3.87 -9.88 26.79
N ALA A 577 -3.35 -8.98 25.95
CA ALA A 577 -3.34 -9.20 24.51
C ALA A 577 -2.40 -10.34 24.10
N ASP A 578 -1.19 -10.38 24.67
CA ASP A 578 -0.22 -11.46 24.40
C ASP A 578 -0.77 -12.81 24.86
N ALA A 579 -1.33 -12.90 26.06
CA ALA A 579 -1.92 -14.13 26.59
C ALA A 579 -3.08 -14.61 25.71
N GLU A 580 -3.96 -13.70 25.29
CA GLU A 580 -5.09 -14.05 24.43
C GLU A 580 -4.64 -14.53 23.04
N LEU A 581 -3.68 -13.85 22.39
CA LEU A 581 -3.19 -14.25 21.07
C LEU A 581 -2.41 -15.58 21.12
N THR A 582 -1.62 -15.78 22.18
CA THR A 582 -0.90 -17.04 22.44
C THR A 582 -1.90 -18.18 22.72
N ARG A 583 -2.94 -17.93 23.52
CA ARG A 583 -4.03 -18.91 23.77
C ARG A 583 -4.70 -19.36 22.47
N ARG A 584 -4.92 -18.44 21.53
CA ARG A 584 -5.49 -18.79 20.21
C ARG A 584 -4.54 -19.61 19.36
N ALA A 585 -3.25 -19.30 19.41
CA ALA A 585 -2.21 -20.04 18.69
C ALA A 585 -2.04 -21.46 19.23
N ALA A 586 -2.29 -21.69 20.52
CA ALA A 586 -2.20 -23.01 21.16
C ALA A 586 -3.19 -24.06 20.62
N ARG A 587 -4.19 -23.64 19.83
CA ARG A 587 -5.14 -24.53 19.14
C ARG A 587 -4.57 -25.14 17.85
N LEU A 588 -3.40 -24.68 17.43
CA LEU A 588 -2.75 -25.08 16.18
C LEU A 588 -1.64 -26.11 16.46
N ASP A 589 -1.15 -26.73 15.39
CA ASP A 589 -0.05 -27.70 15.43
C ASP A 589 1.20 -27.19 16.15
N ARG A 590 1.84 -28.08 16.92
CA ARG A 590 3.11 -27.85 17.61
C ARG A 590 4.35 -28.18 16.76
N PHE A 591 5.47 -27.62 17.16
CA PHE A 591 6.81 -27.70 16.60
C PHE A 591 7.83 -27.99 17.71
N ASP A 592 8.94 -28.62 17.36
CA ASP A 592 10.03 -28.90 18.29
C ASP A 592 10.88 -27.64 18.53
N LEU A 593 11.01 -26.80 17.49
CA LEU A 593 11.87 -25.62 17.48
C LEU A 593 11.20 -24.45 16.73
N ALA A 594 11.30 -23.25 17.28
CA ALA A 594 11.04 -22.01 16.58
C ALA A 594 12.34 -21.21 16.41
N VAL A 595 12.62 -20.79 15.17
CA VAL A 595 13.76 -19.92 14.82
C VAL A 595 13.20 -18.63 14.22
N ILE A 596 13.44 -17.51 14.89
CA ILE A 596 12.87 -16.21 14.53
C ILE A 596 14.00 -15.24 14.22
N ASP A 597 13.97 -14.61 13.06
CA ASP A 597 14.90 -13.55 12.68
C ASP A 597 14.59 -12.26 13.45
N ALA A 598 15.56 -11.73 14.20
CA ALA A 598 15.42 -10.50 14.98
C ALA A 598 15.03 -9.28 14.12
N THR A 599 15.40 -9.27 12.83
CA THR A 599 15.09 -8.16 11.90
C THR A 599 13.60 -8.09 11.54
N LEU A 600 12.80 -9.09 11.92
CA LEU A 600 11.35 -9.05 11.79
C LEU A 600 10.69 -8.01 12.71
N ALA A 601 11.41 -7.48 13.71
CA ALA A 601 11.00 -6.31 14.48
C ALA A 601 10.84 -5.06 13.60
N ASP A 602 11.56 -5.02 12.47
CA ASP A 602 11.53 -3.89 11.52
C ASP A 602 10.43 -4.06 10.44
N VAL A 603 9.68 -5.18 10.46
CA VAL A 603 8.60 -5.47 9.50
C VAL A 603 7.25 -5.43 10.22
N PRO A 604 6.32 -4.55 9.82
CA PRO A 604 4.94 -4.58 10.32
C PRO A 604 4.22 -5.88 10.02
N THR A 605 3.39 -6.32 10.96
CA THR A 605 2.33 -7.27 10.61
C THR A 605 1.34 -6.58 9.66
N PRO A 606 0.89 -7.22 8.57
CA PRO A 606 -0.09 -6.64 7.64
C PRO A 606 -1.52 -6.68 8.21
N LEU A 607 -1.82 -5.81 9.19
CA LEU A 607 -3.08 -5.85 9.97
C LEU A 607 -4.28 -5.26 9.21
N ARG A 608 -4.04 -4.20 8.44
CA ARG A 608 -5.00 -3.49 7.58
C ARG A 608 -4.25 -2.69 6.51
N ALA A 609 -3.53 -3.35 5.62
CA ALA A 609 -2.99 -2.67 4.47
C ALA A 609 -4.16 -2.24 3.56
N ARG A 610 -4.23 -0.96 3.18
CA ARG A 610 -4.84 -0.67 1.88
C ARG A 610 -4.03 -1.42 0.84
N VAL A 611 -4.70 -1.89 -0.21
CA VAL A 611 -4.16 -2.12 -1.56
C VAL A 611 -2.75 -1.53 -1.69
N SER A 612 -1.72 -2.33 -1.43
CA SER A 612 -0.36 -1.90 -1.74
C SER A 612 -0.22 -1.89 -3.25
N SER A 613 0.65 -1.01 -3.77
CA SER A 613 1.19 -1.18 -5.10
C SER A 613 1.77 -2.60 -5.19
N GLY A 614 1.40 -3.35 -6.25
CA GLY A 614 2.00 -4.66 -6.49
C GLY A 614 3.50 -4.45 -6.67
N GLY A 615 4.31 -5.16 -5.88
CA GLY A 615 5.74 -4.95 -5.79
C GLY A 615 6.53 -6.24 -5.96
N LEU A 616 7.73 -6.13 -6.50
CA LEU A 616 8.66 -7.25 -6.69
C LEU A 616 9.02 -7.92 -5.37
N ALA A 617 9.21 -7.11 -4.32
CA ALA A 617 9.21 -7.52 -2.93
C ALA A 617 7.94 -6.98 -2.25
N ASN A 618 7.07 -7.86 -1.75
CA ASN A 618 5.78 -7.50 -1.16
C ASN A 618 5.93 -6.93 0.27
N TRP A 619 6.76 -5.90 0.44
CA TRP A 619 7.00 -5.27 1.74
C TRP A 619 5.73 -4.58 2.25
N PRO A 620 5.23 -4.95 3.44
CA PRO A 620 4.15 -4.21 4.08
C PRO A 620 4.55 -2.74 4.26
N ARG A 621 3.61 -1.82 4.10
CA ARG A 621 3.82 -0.41 4.40
C ARG A 621 4.40 -0.25 5.82
N GLY A 622 5.45 0.53 5.93
CA GLY A 622 6.21 0.79 7.14
C GLY A 622 7.40 -0.14 7.32
N SER A 623 7.64 -1.12 6.43
CA SER A 623 8.82 -1.98 6.52
C SER A 623 10.09 -1.14 6.45
N LEU A 624 10.97 -1.30 7.44
CA LEU A 624 12.29 -0.70 7.47
C LEU A 624 13.30 -1.76 7.02
N ARG A 625 13.97 -1.57 5.88
CA ARG A 625 14.90 -2.53 5.28
C ARG A 625 16.29 -1.93 5.19
N ASP A 626 17.30 -2.78 5.19
CA ASP A 626 18.66 -2.33 4.87
C ASP A 626 18.72 -1.92 3.39
N LEU A 627 19.56 -0.93 3.11
CA LEU A 627 19.82 -0.53 1.74
C LEU A 627 20.55 -1.67 1.01
N PRO A 628 20.20 -1.93 -0.27
CA PRO A 628 20.95 -2.84 -1.10
C PRO A 628 22.45 -2.46 -1.12
N PRO A 629 23.37 -3.44 -1.16
CA PRO A 629 24.79 -3.17 -1.10
C PRO A 629 25.23 -2.38 -2.34
N GLY A 630 25.91 -1.25 -2.11
CA GLY A 630 26.47 -0.40 -3.16
C GLY A 630 26.50 1.08 -2.80
N ASP A 631 27.36 1.84 -3.47
CA ASP A 631 27.52 3.29 -3.23
C ASP A 631 26.51 4.13 -4.01
N ARG A 632 25.87 3.56 -5.04
CA ARG A 632 24.94 4.27 -5.93
C ARG A 632 23.61 3.55 -6.06
N LEU A 633 22.55 4.30 -5.81
CA LEU A 633 21.17 3.87 -6.04
C LEU A 633 20.64 4.53 -7.31
N ARG A 634 19.95 3.77 -8.15
CA ARG A 634 19.19 4.28 -9.30
C ARG A 634 17.71 4.14 -9.02
N LEU A 635 17.03 5.27 -8.94
CA LEU A 635 15.58 5.31 -9.03
C LEU A 635 15.20 5.27 -10.51
N PHE A 636 14.11 4.59 -10.84
CA PHE A 636 13.56 4.57 -12.19
C PHE A 636 12.04 4.72 -12.17
N LEU A 637 11.50 5.31 -13.23
CA LEU A 637 10.09 5.57 -13.45
C LEU A 637 9.78 5.32 -14.93
N HIS A 638 8.72 4.57 -15.22
CA HIS A 638 8.22 4.38 -16.57
C HIS A 638 6.70 4.54 -16.61
N TRP A 639 6.18 5.12 -17.70
CA TRP A 639 4.74 5.26 -17.91
C TRP A 639 4.37 5.35 -19.39
N GLU A 640 3.08 5.24 -19.67
CA GLU A 640 2.46 5.44 -20.98
C GLU A 640 1.31 6.46 -20.92
N ASP A 641 1.08 7.13 -22.06
CA ASP A 641 -0.13 7.89 -22.34
C ASP A 641 -1.33 6.95 -22.38
N THR A 642 -2.51 7.45 -22.00
CA THR A 642 -3.76 6.69 -22.11
C THR A 642 -4.51 7.09 -23.39
N ALA A 643 -5.54 6.32 -23.74
CA ALA A 643 -6.40 6.66 -24.88
C ALA A 643 -7.07 8.04 -24.75
N GLU A 644 -7.27 8.53 -23.52
CA GLU A 644 -7.99 9.79 -23.25
C GLU A 644 -7.07 10.92 -22.79
N HIS A 645 -5.86 10.60 -22.31
CA HIS A 645 -4.99 11.56 -21.63
C HIS A 645 -3.52 11.39 -22.02
N ARG A 646 -2.87 12.50 -22.39
CA ARG A 646 -1.40 12.60 -22.29
C ARG A 646 -1.03 12.47 -20.83
N VAL A 647 0.00 11.69 -20.50
CA VAL A 647 0.48 11.48 -19.15
C VAL A 647 1.88 12.05 -19.03
N ASP A 648 2.07 12.84 -17.98
CA ASP A 648 3.29 13.59 -17.70
C ASP A 648 3.66 13.31 -16.24
N LEU A 649 4.60 12.39 -16.03
CA LEU A 649 5.05 12.00 -14.70
C LEU A 649 6.48 12.45 -14.47
N ASP A 650 6.76 12.99 -13.29
CA ASP A 650 8.11 13.40 -12.89
C ASP A 650 8.65 12.49 -11.80
N LEU A 651 9.91 12.07 -11.95
CA LEU A 651 10.71 11.50 -10.88
C LEU A 651 11.48 12.62 -10.16
N SER A 652 11.45 12.62 -8.84
CA SER A 652 12.11 13.66 -8.04
C SER A 652 12.70 13.07 -6.77
N CYS A 653 13.73 13.72 -6.23
CA CYS A 653 14.24 13.41 -4.90
C CYS A 653 14.62 14.68 -4.14
N VAL A 654 14.19 14.79 -2.89
CA VAL A 654 14.54 15.91 -2.00
C VAL A 654 15.48 15.42 -0.91
N PHE A 655 16.49 16.23 -0.59
CA PHE A 655 17.53 15.89 0.39
C PHE A 655 17.36 16.73 1.66
N PHE A 656 17.38 16.07 2.82
CA PHE A 656 17.22 16.69 4.12
C PHE A 656 18.37 16.33 5.06
N ASP A 657 18.71 17.28 5.94
CA ASP A 657 19.60 17.02 7.07
C ASP A 657 18.91 16.22 8.19
N GLU A 658 19.61 15.97 9.28
CA GLU A 658 19.08 15.27 10.46
C GLU A 658 17.90 15.97 11.16
N ASN A 659 17.74 17.27 10.94
CA ASN A 659 16.70 18.13 11.51
C ASN A 659 15.55 18.36 10.52
N TRP A 660 15.48 17.56 9.44
CA TRP A 660 14.50 17.71 8.36
C TRP A 660 14.54 19.06 7.64
N ARG A 661 15.67 19.78 7.68
CA ARG A 661 15.88 21.00 6.88
C ARG A 661 16.30 20.61 5.47
N LYS A 662 15.69 21.25 4.47
CA LYS A 662 16.00 21.00 3.06
C LYS A 662 17.41 21.47 2.72
N LEU A 663 18.25 20.56 2.22
CA LEU A 663 19.58 20.86 1.68
C LEU A 663 19.53 21.13 0.18
N GLY A 664 18.70 20.37 -0.54
CA GLY A 664 18.65 20.38 -1.99
C GLY A 664 17.56 19.47 -2.54
N HIS A 665 17.53 19.33 -3.85
CA HIS A 665 16.68 18.38 -4.58
C HIS A 665 17.24 18.17 -5.98
N CYS A 666 16.85 17.08 -6.61
CA CYS A 666 17.08 16.75 -8.00
C CYS A 666 15.73 16.39 -8.63
N ASP A 667 15.34 17.09 -9.70
CA ASP A 667 14.08 16.92 -10.42
C ASP A 667 14.20 17.45 -11.86
N TYR A 668 13.11 17.43 -12.63
CA TYR A 668 13.04 17.95 -14.00
C TYR A 668 13.49 19.42 -14.15
N THR A 669 13.35 20.25 -13.10
CA THR A 669 13.80 21.66 -13.11
C THR A 669 15.28 21.82 -12.74
N ARG A 670 15.86 20.82 -12.08
CA ARG A 670 17.25 20.80 -11.63
C ARG A 670 17.79 19.38 -11.74
N LEU A 671 18.28 19.03 -12.94
CA LEU A 671 18.73 17.67 -13.26
C LEU A 671 20.00 17.24 -12.51
N ARG A 672 20.70 18.14 -11.81
CA ARG A 672 21.92 17.82 -11.07
C ARG A 672 21.96 18.50 -9.70
N TYR A 673 22.44 17.76 -8.70
CA TYR A 673 22.89 18.28 -7.41
C TYR A 673 24.36 17.89 -7.22
N GLY A 674 25.25 18.68 -7.82
CA GLY A 674 26.65 18.27 -8.01
C GLY A 674 26.72 16.94 -8.79
N ASP A 675 27.72 16.12 -8.47
CA ASP A 675 27.79 14.73 -8.93
C ASP A 675 27.04 13.75 -7.98
N ALA A 676 26.52 14.29 -6.87
CA ALA A 676 25.88 13.54 -5.81
C ALA A 676 24.49 13.01 -6.21
N ALA A 677 23.79 13.73 -7.09
CA ALA A 677 22.57 13.25 -7.73
C ALA A 677 22.42 13.74 -9.17
N VAL A 678 22.02 12.84 -10.07
CA VAL A 678 21.88 13.11 -11.52
C VAL A 678 20.58 12.52 -12.07
N HIS A 679 19.79 13.36 -12.73
CA HIS A 679 18.55 13.00 -13.41
C HIS A 679 18.78 12.73 -14.89
N SER A 680 18.01 11.84 -15.50
CA SER A 680 18.17 11.44 -16.91
C SER A 680 17.47 12.34 -17.93
N GLY A 681 17.06 13.54 -17.52
CA GLY A 681 16.18 14.42 -18.29
C GLY A 681 14.69 14.13 -18.10
N ASP A 682 13.88 14.95 -18.74
CA ASP A 682 12.44 15.11 -18.49
C ASP A 682 11.64 14.79 -19.76
N PHE A 683 10.79 13.76 -19.69
CA PHE A 683 9.87 13.42 -20.77
C PHE A 683 8.46 13.93 -20.45
N THR A 684 7.85 14.69 -21.36
CA THR A 684 6.53 15.33 -21.10
C THR A 684 5.35 14.66 -21.81
N SER A 685 5.61 13.52 -22.46
CA SER A 685 4.62 12.70 -23.17
C SER A 685 5.14 11.28 -23.36
N ALA A 686 4.25 10.29 -23.30
CA ALA A 686 4.63 8.88 -23.31
C ALA A 686 3.79 8.01 -24.25
N PRO A 687 3.72 8.31 -25.56
CA PRO A 687 2.87 7.54 -26.48
C PRO A 687 3.27 6.06 -26.50
N PRO A 688 2.30 5.12 -26.35
CA PRO A 688 2.58 3.69 -26.47
C PRO A 688 2.99 3.34 -27.92
N PRO A 689 3.80 2.28 -28.11
CA PRO A 689 4.30 1.34 -27.11
C PRO A 689 5.63 1.78 -26.46
N ALA A 690 6.23 2.89 -26.89
CA ALA A 690 7.56 3.30 -26.41
C ALA A 690 7.51 3.89 -25.00
N GLY A 691 6.39 4.53 -24.63
CA GLY A 691 6.23 5.16 -23.32
C GLY A 691 7.29 6.24 -23.05
N ALA A 692 7.52 6.54 -21.78
CA ALA A 692 8.57 7.44 -21.32
C ALA A 692 9.24 6.88 -20.07
N THR A 693 10.54 7.16 -19.92
CA THR A 693 11.35 6.65 -18.82
C THR A 693 12.24 7.74 -18.23
N GLU A 694 12.26 7.82 -16.90
CA GLU A 694 13.15 8.69 -16.14
C GLU A 694 13.97 7.89 -15.12
N TYR A 695 15.22 8.30 -14.95
CA TYR A 695 16.12 7.80 -13.92
C TYR A 695 16.65 8.93 -13.06
N LEU A 696 16.95 8.58 -11.81
CA LEU A 696 17.63 9.46 -10.87
C LEU A 696 18.70 8.65 -10.12
N ASP A 697 19.96 8.90 -10.45
CA ASP A 697 21.12 8.30 -9.77
C ASP A 697 21.46 9.10 -8.52
N LEU A 698 21.65 8.39 -7.41
CA LEU A 698 21.98 8.92 -6.09
C LEU A 698 23.31 8.31 -5.61
N ASN A 699 24.35 9.13 -5.47
CA ASN A 699 25.63 8.73 -4.90
C ASN A 699 25.59 8.92 -3.38
N LEU A 700 25.46 7.82 -2.63
CA LEU A 700 25.25 7.85 -1.19
C LEU A 700 26.45 8.44 -0.43
N PRO A 701 27.72 8.08 -0.72
CA PRO A 701 28.88 8.74 -0.13
C PRO A 701 28.92 10.27 -0.33
N GLU A 702 28.67 10.76 -1.54
CA GLU A 702 28.72 12.20 -1.83
C GLU A 702 27.54 12.96 -1.19
N LEU A 703 26.33 12.38 -1.18
CA LEU A 703 25.19 12.95 -0.48
C LEU A 703 25.44 13.03 1.03
N ARG A 704 26.06 12.00 1.61
CA ARG A 704 26.49 12.00 3.02
C ARG A 704 27.49 13.13 3.31
N GLN A 705 28.49 13.30 2.44
CA GLN A 705 29.47 14.39 2.55
C GLN A 705 28.83 15.77 2.42
N ALA A 706 27.77 15.90 1.61
CA ALA A 706 26.96 17.11 1.50
C ALA A 706 26.04 17.36 2.72
N GLY A 707 26.09 16.51 3.75
CA GLY A 707 25.32 16.63 4.98
C GLY A 707 23.91 16.03 4.91
N ALA A 708 23.55 15.33 3.83
CA ALA A 708 22.26 14.68 3.72
C ALA A 708 22.18 13.48 4.65
N ARG A 709 21.07 13.38 5.38
CA ARG A 709 20.68 12.19 6.15
C ARG A 709 19.50 11.48 5.51
N TYR A 710 18.46 12.23 5.16
CA TYR A 710 17.23 11.66 4.60
C TYR A 710 17.08 12.05 3.13
N LEU A 711 16.88 11.05 2.27
CA LEU A 711 16.48 11.24 0.87
C LEU A 711 15.02 10.85 0.73
N VAL A 712 14.22 11.70 0.10
CA VAL A 712 12.78 11.48 -0.08
C VAL A 712 12.47 11.49 -1.58
N PRO A 713 12.44 10.31 -2.22
CA PRO A 713 11.92 10.15 -3.57
C PRO A 713 10.44 10.51 -3.64
N VAL A 714 10.04 11.12 -4.74
CA VAL A 714 8.64 11.44 -5.05
C VAL A 714 8.39 11.18 -6.53
N VAL A 715 7.28 10.52 -6.83
CA VAL A 715 6.72 10.45 -8.20
C VAL A 715 5.52 11.37 -8.27
N LEU A 716 5.49 12.29 -9.21
CA LEU A 716 4.43 13.28 -9.40
C LEU A 716 3.74 13.08 -10.75
N SER A 717 2.44 13.33 -10.82
CA SER A 717 1.74 13.57 -12.09
C SER A 717 1.63 15.07 -12.31
N TYR A 718 2.48 15.61 -13.19
CA TYR A 718 2.58 17.03 -13.48
C TYR A 718 1.26 17.61 -13.98
N ASN A 719 0.64 16.90 -14.93
CA ASN A 719 -0.60 17.27 -15.59
C ASN A 719 -1.86 16.69 -14.92
N ASN A 720 -1.73 16.22 -13.68
CA ASN A 720 -2.84 15.96 -12.76
C ASN A 720 -3.73 14.75 -13.16
N VAL A 721 -3.15 13.75 -13.84
CA VAL A 721 -3.79 12.46 -14.15
C VAL A 721 -3.62 11.51 -12.94
N PRO A 722 -4.72 11.05 -12.31
CA PRO A 722 -4.66 10.06 -11.23
C PRO A 722 -4.00 8.75 -11.66
N PHE A 723 -3.21 8.15 -10.78
CA PHE A 723 -2.52 6.88 -11.04
C PHE A 723 -3.50 5.74 -11.36
N GLU A 724 -4.76 5.79 -10.90
CA GLU A 724 -5.78 4.79 -11.23
C GLU A 724 -6.28 4.84 -12.68
N LEU A 725 -6.09 5.96 -13.38
CA LEU A 725 -6.43 6.10 -14.79
C LEU A 725 -5.28 5.68 -15.70
N LEU A 726 -4.09 5.48 -15.16
CA LEU A 726 -2.93 5.04 -15.94
C LEU A 726 -3.11 3.59 -16.38
N SER A 727 -2.87 3.34 -17.66
CA SER A 727 -2.84 1.99 -18.23
C SER A 727 -1.62 1.24 -17.70
N GLU A 728 -0.44 1.81 -17.95
CA GLU A 728 0.87 1.23 -17.67
C GLU A 728 1.76 2.29 -17.00
N ALA A 729 2.08 2.11 -15.71
CA ALA A 729 2.98 3.01 -14.99
C ALA A 729 3.59 2.34 -13.76
N PHE A 730 4.91 2.44 -13.61
CA PHE A 730 5.65 1.83 -12.51
C PHE A 730 6.91 2.61 -12.15
N ALA A 731 7.39 2.39 -10.93
CA ALA A 731 8.65 2.94 -10.45
C ALA A 731 9.44 1.89 -9.67
N GLY A 732 10.70 2.17 -9.38
CA GLY A 732 11.54 1.23 -8.64
C GLY A 732 12.89 1.77 -8.24
N LEU A 733 13.66 0.88 -7.61
CA LEU A 733 14.99 1.08 -7.08
C LEU A 733 15.90 -0.06 -7.56
N ALA A 734 17.05 0.29 -8.10
CA ALA A 734 18.11 -0.63 -8.48
C ALA A 734 19.46 -0.18 -7.92
N VAL A 735 20.42 -1.11 -7.78
CA VAL A 735 21.82 -0.72 -7.50
C VAL A 735 22.53 -0.42 -8.80
N HIS A 736 23.19 0.73 -8.84
CA HIS A 736 23.99 1.14 -9.97
C HIS A 736 25.48 1.15 -9.61
N TRP A 737 26.35 1.04 -10.62
CA TRP A 737 27.79 1.20 -10.47
C TRP A 737 28.37 1.87 -11.71
N LYS A 738 29.39 2.70 -11.48
CA LYS A 738 30.06 3.44 -12.55
C LYS A 738 30.73 2.45 -13.52
N GLY A 739 30.44 2.57 -14.82
CA GLY A 739 31.04 1.73 -15.86
C GLY A 739 30.21 0.53 -16.33
N SER A 740 28.96 0.37 -15.87
CA SER A 740 28.08 -0.73 -16.33
C SER A 740 27.75 -0.68 -17.83
N GLY A 741 27.89 0.47 -18.48
CA GLY A 741 27.53 0.70 -19.90
C GLY A 741 26.02 0.62 -20.20
N ARG A 742 25.23 -0.08 -19.38
CA ARG A 742 23.78 -0.25 -19.51
C ARG A 742 23.01 0.83 -18.71
N GLN A 743 22.01 1.42 -19.35
CA GLN A 743 21.07 2.34 -18.70
C GLN A 743 20.10 1.61 -17.76
N PHE A 744 19.76 0.35 -18.06
CA PHE A 744 18.97 -0.51 -17.20
C PHE A 744 19.57 -1.91 -17.08
N ASP A 745 19.53 -2.49 -15.89
CA ASP A 745 19.99 -3.86 -15.62
C ASP A 745 18.96 -4.57 -14.74
N ALA A 746 18.20 -5.48 -15.36
CA ALA A 746 17.15 -6.28 -14.74
C ALA A 746 17.65 -7.06 -13.51
N SER A 747 18.88 -7.59 -13.56
CA SER A 747 19.48 -8.39 -12.48
C SER A 747 19.80 -7.57 -11.22
N ARG A 748 19.68 -6.24 -11.30
CA ARG A 748 19.98 -5.31 -10.20
C ARG A 748 18.77 -4.57 -9.67
N VAL A 749 17.58 -4.90 -10.15
CA VAL A 749 16.33 -4.34 -9.62
C VAL A 749 16.08 -4.93 -8.23
N ALA A 750 16.30 -4.11 -7.21
CA ALA A 750 16.04 -4.46 -5.82
C ALA A 750 14.54 -4.40 -5.51
N GLN A 751 13.85 -3.41 -6.07
CA GLN A 751 12.41 -3.25 -5.91
C GLN A 751 11.80 -2.59 -7.17
N ARG A 752 10.64 -3.07 -7.59
CA ARG A 752 9.79 -2.49 -8.64
C ARG A 752 8.35 -2.52 -8.15
N PHE A 753 7.60 -1.45 -8.33
CA PHE A 753 6.22 -1.35 -7.90
C PHE A 753 5.37 -0.52 -8.86
N ASP A 754 4.10 -0.90 -9.00
CA ASP A 754 3.17 -0.19 -9.89
C ASP A 754 2.64 1.11 -9.26
N LEU A 755 2.40 2.13 -10.10
CA LEU A 755 1.71 3.35 -9.68
C LEU A 755 0.19 3.15 -9.83
N ARG A 756 -0.54 3.17 -8.71
CA ARG A 756 -2.00 2.91 -8.72
C ARG A 756 -2.75 3.79 -7.69
N GLY A 757 -4.06 3.93 -7.89
CA GLY A 757 -4.98 4.63 -6.99
C GLY A 757 -5.26 6.08 -7.40
N ASN A 758 -6.28 6.70 -6.81
CA ASN A 758 -6.72 8.06 -7.15
C ASN A 758 -5.75 9.18 -6.70
N ALA A 759 -4.49 8.86 -6.46
CA ALA A 759 -3.46 9.81 -6.10
C ALA A 759 -2.74 10.33 -7.35
N LYS A 760 -2.07 11.46 -7.19
CA LYS A 760 -1.34 12.15 -8.27
C LYS A 760 0.10 12.46 -7.86
N ALA A 761 0.48 11.99 -6.68
CA ALA A 761 1.78 12.17 -6.08
C ALA A 761 2.00 11.02 -5.10
N LEU A 762 3.14 10.35 -5.20
CA LEU A 762 3.53 9.22 -4.37
C LEU A 762 4.87 9.49 -3.73
N MET A 763 4.96 9.30 -2.41
CA MET A 763 6.21 9.16 -1.68
C MET A 763 6.40 7.66 -1.38
N PRO A 764 7.12 6.92 -2.24
CA PRO A 764 7.23 5.47 -2.10
C PRO A 764 8.07 5.06 -0.90
N MET A 765 9.09 5.86 -0.56
CA MET A 765 10.05 5.51 0.49
C MET A 765 10.70 6.75 1.11
N VAL A 766 11.34 6.56 2.26
CA VAL A 766 12.28 7.49 2.88
C VAL A 766 13.60 6.73 3.10
N ILE A 767 14.71 7.28 2.63
CA ILE A 767 16.04 6.66 2.70
C ILE A 767 16.87 7.37 3.76
N ASP A 768 17.32 6.67 4.80
CA ASP A 768 18.32 7.16 5.76
C ASP A 768 19.71 6.67 5.32
N VAL A 769 20.49 7.58 4.73
CA VAL A 769 21.82 7.25 4.21
C VAL A 769 22.83 7.04 5.33
N ILE A 770 22.64 7.62 6.52
CA ILE A 770 23.57 7.45 7.64
C ILE A 770 23.34 6.08 8.27
N GLY A 771 22.08 5.74 8.53
CA GLY A 771 21.69 4.44 9.07
C GLY A 771 21.82 3.29 8.07
N GLY A 772 21.97 3.60 6.77
CA GLY A 772 22.02 2.59 5.71
C GLY A 772 20.68 1.87 5.52
N ARG A 773 19.57 2.57 5.77
CA ARG A 773 18.22 1.97 5.78
C ARG A 773 17.24 2.70 4.90
N LEU A 774 16.19 1.99 4.51
CA LEU A 774 15.06 2.49 3.74
C LEU A 774 13.76 2.13 4.45
N LEU A 775 12.90 3.13 4.65
CA LEU A 775 11.53 2.95 5.11
C LEU A 775 10.60 2.93 3.91
N TRP A 776 9.89 1.81 3.72
CA TRP A 776 8.85 1.68 2.71
C TRP A 776 7.57 2.40 3.17
N THR A 777 7.22 3.52 2.55
CA THR A 777 6.08 4.35 2.97
C THR A 777 4.86 4.18 2.09
N ASP A 778 5.02 4.10 0.77
CA ASP A 778 3.90 3.99 -0.20
C ASP A 778 2.77 5.02 0.09
N VAL A 779 3.14 6.27 0.38
CA VAL A 779 2.19 7.31 0.82
C VAL A 779 1.75 8.17 -0.36
N ASN A 780 0.45 8.18 -0.60
CA ASN A 780 -0.18 9.10 -1.54
C ASN A 780 -0.22 10.51 -0.93
N LEU A 781 0.49 11.45 -1.57
CA LEU A 781 0.56 12.84 -1.13
C LEU A 781 -0.67 13.61 -1.64
N ALA A 782 -1.19 14.51 -0.80
CA ALA A 782 -2.26 15.41 -1.21
C ALA A 782 -1.72 16.51 -2.14
N ALA A 783 -1.70 16.23 -3.45
CA ALA A 783 -1.39 17.21 -4.48
C ALA A 783 -2.68 17.93 -4.92
N ARG A 784 -2.72 19.27 -4.79
CA ARG A 784 -3.85 20.12 -5.22
C ARG A 784 -3.38 21.07 -6.31
N GLY A 785 -3.71 20.85 -7.57
CA GLY A 785 -3.17 21.73 -8.63
C GLY A 785 -2.91 21.04 -9.94
N ALA A 786 -2.27 21.79 -10.83
CA ALA A 786 -1.36 21.29 -11.85
C ALA A 786 -0.03 22.05 -11.64
N ASN A 787 1.04 21.66 -12.34
CA ASN A 787 2.38 22.25 -12.19
C ASN A 787 3.02 21.98 -10.82
N HIS A 788 3.02 20.72 -10.40
CA HIS A 788 3.60 20.32 -9.12
C HIS A 788 5.12 20.32 -9.20
N SER A 789 5.79 21.08 -8.34
CA SER A 789 7.24 20.99 -8.12
C SER A 789 7.51 20.69 -6.65
N VAL A 790 8.44 19.74 -6.41
CA VAL A 790 8.93 19.42 -5.07
C VAL A 790 9.68 20.62 -4.45
N GLY A 791 10.21 21.51 -5.28
CA GLY A 791 10.84 22.76 -4.89
C GLY A 791 9.98 23.60 -3.94
N GLY A 792 8.72 23.82 -4.31
CA GLY A 792 7.76 24.67 -3.60
C GLY A 792 7.03 24.03 -2.42
N HIS A 793 7.06 22.69 -2.29
CA HIS A 793 6.28 21.93 -1.30
C HIS A 793 7.15 21.20 -0.26
N ALA A 794 8.46 21.47 -0.24
CA ALA A 794 9.42 20.72 0.56
C ALA A 794 9.12 20.70 2.07
N GLY A 795 8.53 21.76 2.64
CA GLY A 795 8.17 21.79 4.07
C GLY A 795 7.06 20.80 4.43
N GLN A 796 6.03 20.67 3.57
CA GLN A 796 4.96 19.68 3.77
C GLN A 796 5.48 18.25 3.56
N LEU A 797 6.36 18.06 2.58
CA LEU A 797 7.02 16.78 2.33
C LEU A 797 7.89 16.37 3.52
N ALA A 798 8.70 17.29 4.06
CA ALA A 798 9.53 17.06 5.25
C ALA A 798 8.67 16.64 6.45
N GLY A 799 7.57 17.36 6.71
CA GLY A 799 6.63 16.99 7.77
C GLY A 799 6.06 15.59 7.59
N THR A 800 5.59 15.26 6.38
CA THR A 800 5.00 13.95 6.09
C THR A 800 6.04 12.82 6.19
N ALA A 801 7.23 13.00 5.61
CA ALA A 801 8.32 12.03 5.67
C ALA A 801 8.81 11.80 7.10
N ALA A 802 8.95 12.88 7.89
CA ALA A 802 9.30 12.79 9.31
C ALA A 802 8.24 12.06 10.13
N ASP A 803 6.96 12.38 9.92
CA ASP A 803 5.85 11.72 10.61
C ASP A 803 5.83 10.22 10.30
N GLN A 804 6.06 9.82 9.04
CA GLN A 804 6.16 8.41 8.66
C GLN A 804 7.39 7.75 9.29
N TRP A 805 8.56 8.41 9.26
CA TRP A 805 9.80 7.90 9.82
C TRP A 805 9.69 7.69 11.34
N GLU A 806 9.24 8.70 12.07
CA GLU A 806 9.05 8.62 13.52
C GLU A 806 8.02 7.54 13.90
N TYR A 807 6.90 7.46 13.18
CA TYR A 807 5.85 6.47 13.46
C TYR A 807 6.32 5.04 13.19
N PHE A 808 7.10 4.80 12.14
CA PHE A 808 7.44 3.44 11.72
C PHE A 808 8.82 2.97 12.18
N ALA A 809 9.81 3.84 12.26
CA ALA A 809 11.15 3.47 12.73
C ALA A 809 11.23 3.38 14.26
N ALA A 810 10.39 4.13 14.99
CA ALA A 810 10.42 4.20 16.46
C ALA A 810 9.06 3.93 17.14
N GLY A 811 7.99 3.72 16.38
CA GLY A 811 6.63 3.77 16.91
C GLY A 811 5.98 2.43 17.28
N PRO A 812 4.88 2.51 18.05
CA PRO A 812 4.20 1.38 18.67
C PRO A 812 3.27 0.65 17.69
N ARG A 813 3.77 -0.35 16.97
CA ARG A 813 3.01 -1.17 16.01
C ARG A 813 3.34 -2.66 16.15
N PRO A 814 2.40 -3.56 15.81
CA PRO A 814 2.73 -4.98 15.76
C PRO A 814 3.64 -5.28 14.59
N THR A 815 4.61 -6.14 14.86
CA THR A 815 5.68 -6.54 13.94
C THR A 815 5.56 -8.03 13.60
N LEU A 816 6.27 -8.50 12.58
CA LEU A 816 6.33 -9.93 12.30
C LEU A 816 7.06 -10.69 13.40
N LEU A 817 7.94 -10.03 14.17
CA LEU A 817 8.50 -10.59 15.40
C LEU A 817 7.42 -10.84 16.45
N ASP A 818 6.47 -9.91 16.64
CA ASP A 818 5.34 -10.12 17.56
C ASP A 818 4.48 -11.31 17.14
N LEU A 819 4.14 -11.39 15.85
CA LEU A 819 3.35 -12.48 15.32
C LEU A 819 4.05 -13.83 15.49
N ALA A 820 5.34 -13.90 15.13
CA ALA A 820 6.14 -15.10 15.30
C ALA A 820 6.28 -15.48 16.78
N ALA A 821 6.42 -14.50 17.68
CA ALA A 821 6.52 -14.72 19.12
C ALA A 821 5.24 -15.31 19.72
N TRP A 822 4.04 -14.87 19.32
CA TRP A 822 2.78 -15.49 19.78
C TRP A 822 2.66 -16.95 19.36
N HIS A 823 3.04 -17.27 18.13
CA HIS A 823 3.04 -18.64 17.63
C HIS A 823 4.10 -19.49 18.32
N ALA A 824 5.34 -19.02 18.40
CA ALA A 824 6.44 -19.73 19.04
C ALA A 824 6.17 -19.99 20.53
N ALA A 825 5.64 -19.01 21.26
CA ALA A 825 5.31 -19.15 22.67
C ALA A 825 4.31 -20.28 22.95
N ALA A 826 3.31 -20.45 22.08
CA ALA A 826 2.28 -21.47 22.24
C ALA A 826 2.63 -22.83 21.62
N ARG A 827 3.42 -22.80 20.53
CA ARG A 827 3.52 -23.93 19.60
C ARG A 827 4.92 -24.54 19.55
N ALA A 828 5.95 -23.98 20.17
CA ALA A 828 7.30 -24.50 20.10
C ALA A 828 7.86 -24.91 21.46
N ASP A 829 8.59 -26.03 21.51
CA ASP A 829 9.25 -26.50 22.74
C ASP A 829 10.54 -25.71 23.03
N ARG A 830 11.24 -25.28 21.98
CA ARG A 830 12.44 -24.44 22.04
C ARG A 830 12.27 -23.20 21.16
N VAL A 831 12.70 -22.04 21.64
CA VAL A 831 12.63 -20.78 20.89
C VAL A 831 13.99 -20.11 20.82
N VAL A 832 14.37 -19.71 19.62
CA VAL A 832 15.64 -19.04 19.33
C VAL A 832 15.37 -17.80 18.48
N LEU A 833 16.02 -16.71 18.86
CA LEU A 833 16.13 -15.50 18.06
C LEU A 833 17.48 -15.50 17.31
N ALA A 834 17.46 -15.44 15.98
CA ALA A 834 18.63 -15.40 15.10
C ALA A 834 18.94 -13.96 14.67
N PHE A 835 20.22 -13.64 14.49
CA PHE A 835 20.70 -12.31 14.12
C PHE A 835 21.48 -12.33 12.79
N PRO A 836 21.51 -11.21 12.03
CA PRO A 836 22.20 -11.15 10.73
C PRO A 836 23.71 -11.44 10.76
N ASP A 837 24.34 -11.31 11.94
CA ASP A 837 25.76 -11.65 12.15
C ASP A 837 26.00 -13.16 12.33
N GLY A 838 24.96 -13.98 12.24
CA GLY A 838 25.02 -15.43 12.40
C GLY A 838 25.01 -15.90 13.86
N THR A 839 24.82 -15.00 14.83
CA THR A 839 24.68 -15.34 16.24
C THR A 839 23.22 -15.57 16.66
N TYR A 840 23.01 -16.16 17.83
CA TYR A 840 21.69 -16.55 18.32
C TYR A 840 21.46 -16.19 19.78
N ALA A 841 20.22 -15.94 20.18
CA ALA A 841 19.81 -15.87 21.58
C ALA A 841 18.72 -16.90 21.85
N THR A 842 18.92 -17.75 22.86
CA THR A 842 18.01 -18.86 23.18
C THR A 842 17.18 -18.55 24.43
N LEU A 843 15.89 -18.87 24.40
CA LEU A 843 15.07 -18.81 25.60
C LEU A 843 15.51 -19.91 26.59
N PRO A 844 15.88 -19.58 27.85
CA PRO A 844 16.43 -20.56 28.79
C PRO A 844 15.47 -21.73 29.09
N SER A 845 16.02 -22.95 29.16
CA SER A 845 15.32 -24.15 29.61
C SER A 845 15.05 -24.06 31.13
N GLY A 846 13.80 -23.81 31.51
CA GLY A 846 13.39 -23.64 32.92
C GLY A 846 12.41 -22.49 33.17
N VAL A 847 12.10 -21.68 32.17
CA VAL A 847 10.97 -20.75 32.22
C VAL A 847 9.67 -21.57 32.24
N ALA A 848 8.83 -21.39 33.26
CA ALA A 848 7.63 -22.21 33.47
C ALA A 848 6.69 -22.25 32.25
N GLU A 849 6.58 -21.13 31.52
CA GLU A 849 5.92 -21.04 30.21
C GLU A 849 6.61 -19.95 29.34
N PRO A 850 6.98 -20.23 28.08
CA PRO A 850 7.45 -19.20 27.15
C PRO A 850 6.38 -18.14 26.94
N THR A 851 6.69 -16.86 27.17
CA THR A 851 5.78 -15.75 26.83
C THR A 851 6.29 -15.00 25.62
N ALA A 852 5.38 -14.45 24.80
CA ALA A 852 5.77 -13.59 23.68
C ALA A 852 6.62 -12.39 24.12
N GLY A 853 6.35 -11.85 25.31
CA GLY A 853 7.18 -10.81 25.95
C GLY A 853 8.62 -11.25 26.22
N ALA A 854 8.80 -12.46 26.77
CA ALA A 854 10.14 -13.01 27.03
C ALA A 854 10.92 -13.29 25.73
N ILE A 855 10.24 -13.78 24.68
CA ILE A 855 10.86 -14.01 23.37
C ILE A 855 11.35 -12.69 22.77
N ARG A 856 10.55 -11.63 22.81
CA ARG A 856 10.97 -10.30 22.33
C ARG A 856 12.14 -9.73 23.14
N ALA A 857 12.19 -10.00 24.44
CA ALA A 857 13.28 -9.57 25.30
C ALA A 857 14.64 -10.22 24.94
N LEU A 858 14.65 -11.35 24.21
CA LEU A 858 15.88 -11.97 23.71
C LEU A 858 16.69 -11.06 22.78
N ALA A 859 16.08 -10.04 22.17
CA ALA A 859 16.78 -9.06 21.36
C ALA A 859 17.92 -8.35 22.12
N GLY A 860 17.81 -8.24 23.45
CA GLY A 860 18.83 -7.69 24.35
C GLY A 860 19.59 -8.71 25.18
N ALA A 861 19.38 -10.02 24.96
CA ALA A 861 20.04 -11.08 25.71
C ALA A 861 21.46 -11.37 25.17
N PRO A 862 22.34 -12.02 25.97
CA PRO A 862 23.61 -12.55 25.49
C PRO A 862 23.43 -13.46 24.27
N ARG A 863 24.39 -13.42 23.35
CA ARG A 863 24.33 -14.17 22.09
C ARG A 863 25.37 -15.29 22.05
N ASP A 864 24.96 -16.44 21.56
CA ASP A 864 25.77 -17.62 21.34
C ASP A 864 26.27 -17.67 19.88
N PRO A 865 27.52 -18.10 19.62
CA PRO A 865 28.10 -18.16 18.28
C PRO A 865 27.82 -19.47 17.54
N GLU A 866 27.29 -20.50 18.21
CA GLU A 866 27.15 -21.83 17.60
C GLU A 866 25.83 -21.96 16.81
N PRO A 867 25.89 -22.53 15.58
CA PRO A 867 24.70 -22.79 14.78
C PRO A 867 23.79 -23.87 15.39
N LEU A 868 22.48 -23.72 15.16
CA LEU A 868 21.47 -24.70 15.57
C LEU A 868 21.34 -25.82 14.55
N ASP A 869 21.75 -27.04 14.92
CA ASP A 869 21.39 -28.23 14.16
C ASP A 869 19.89 -28.53 14.38
N ALA A 870 19.11 -28.34 13.32
CA ALA A 870 17.67 -28.61 13.29
C ALA A 870 17.31 -29.90 12.55
N THR A 871 18.30 -30.75 12.27
CA THR A 871 18.10 -31.97 11.50
C THR A 871 17.05 -32.88 12.15
N GLY A 872 16.01 -33.21 11.40
CA GLY A 872 14.91 -34.08 11.87
C GLY A 872 13.95 -33.46 12.87
N LEU A 873 14.07 -32.17 13.20
CA LEU A 873 13.10 -31.43 14.01
C LEU A 873 12.00 -30.83 13.12
N ARG A 874 10.76 -30.80 13.61
CA ARG A 874 9.69 -30.00 13.00
C ARG A 874 9.87 -28.55 13.43
N VAL A 875 10.18 -27.68 12.48
CA VAL A 875 10.58 -26.29 12.76
C VAL A 875 9.52 -25.29 12.32
N LEU A 876 9.30 -24.28 13.15
CA LEU A 876 8.65 -23.02 12.76
C LEU A 876 9.72 -21.95 12.54
N ALA A 877 10.01 -21.62 11.28
CA ALA A 877 10.93 -20.55 10.93
C ALA A 877 10.17 -19.27 10.58
N ALA A 878 10.68 -18.12 11.01
CA ALA A 878 10.22 -16.82 10.57
C ALA A 878 11.43 -15.96 10.22
N VAL A 879 11.58 -15.61 8.94
CA VAL A 879 12.75 -14.89 8.42
C VAL A 879 12.35 -13.75 7.49
N THR A 880 13.19 -12.71 7.40
CA THR A 880 12.98 -11.65 6.41
C THR A 880 13.14 -12.20 4.98
N ASP A 881 14.06 -13.13 4.79
CA ASP A 881 14.47 -13.60 3.47
C ASP A 881 14.55 -15.13 3.46
N ALA A 882 13.88 -15.78 2.51
CA ALA A 882 13.98 -17.23 2.32
C ALA A 882 15.44 -17.71 2.18
N ASP A 883 16.32 -16.89 1.58
CA ASP A 883 17.72 -17.23 1.35
C ASP A 883 18.52 -17.31 2.66
N THR A 884 18.04 -16.70 3.77
CA THR A 884 18.72 -16.78 5.07
C THR A 884 18.37 -18.04 5.87
N LEU A 885 17.37 -18.82 5.45
CA LEU A 885 16.96 -20.05 6.15
C LEU A 885 18.12 -21.02 6.30
N GLY A 886 18.88 -21.27 5.22
CA GLY A 886 20.01 -22.20 5.27
C GLY A 886 21.18 -21.71 6.15
N GLY A 887 21.29 -20.39 6.34
CA GLY A 887 22.28 -19.79 7.24
C GLY A 887 21.87 -19.89 8.71
N TYR A 888 20.59 -19.62 9.01
CA TYR A 888 20.06 -19.70 10.37
C TYR A 888 19.77 -21.12 10.85
N ILE A 889 19.51 -22.03 9.92
CA ILE A 889 19.04 -23.39 10.17
C ILE A 889 19.88 -24.35 9.32
N PRO A 890 21.15 -24.59 9.68
CA PRO A 890 21.95 -25.59 9.00
C PRO A 890 21.40 -26.99 9.30
N GLY A 891 21.04 -27.74 8.26
CA GLY A 891 20.48 -29.10 8.35
C GLY A 891 19.21 -29.27 7.53
N GLN A 892 18.70 -30.51 7.42
CA GLN A 892 17.39 -30.78 6.80
C GLN A 892 16.32 -30.91 7.89
N PRO A 893 15.41 -29.93 8.04
CA PRO A 893 14.32 -30.03 8.99
C PRO A 893 13.34 -31.14 8.58
N ALA A 894 12.51 -31.60 9.50
CA ALA A 894 11.51 -32.64 9.23
C ALA A 894 10.40 -32.15 8.30
N GLU A 895 9.71 -33.09 7.64
CA GLU A 895 8.49 -32.82 6.89
C GLU A 895 7.42 -32.17 7.79
N GLY A 896 6.66 -31.22 7.25
CA GLY A 896 5.68 -30.43 8.02
C GLY A 896 6.29 -29.27 8.81
N SER A 897 7.57 -28.95 8.56
CA SER A 897 8.19 -27.68 8.98
C SER A 897 7.62 -26.51 8.17
N VAL A 898 7.45 -25.36 8.82
CA VAL A 898 6.77 -24.18 8.25
C VAL A 898 7.70 -22.99 8.28
N ALA A 899 7.77 -22.23 7.19
CA ALA A 899 8.57 -21.01 7.08
C ALA A 899 7.72 -19.81 6.66
N LEU A 900 7.68 -18.79 7.51
CA LEU A 900 7.22 -17.44 7.18
C LEU A 900 8.40 -16.66 6.57
N THR A 901 8.26 -16.22 5.31
CA THR A 901 9.26 -15.41 4.61
C THR A 901 8.64 -14.09 4.14
N VAL A 902 9.35 -12.97 4.30
CA VAL A 902 8.90 -11.66 3.76
C VAL A 902 9.27 -11.52 2.29
N THR A 903 10.42 -12.06 1.90
CA THR A 903 10.90 -12.11 0.52
C THR A 903 11.35 -13.52 0.15
N GLY A 904 11.08 -13.91 -1.09
CA GLY A 904 11.38 -15.26 -1.58
C GLY A 904 10.42 -16.33 -1.04
N PHE A 905 10.57 -17.55 -1.57
CA PHE A 905 9.84 -18.73 -1.15
C PHE A 905 10.82 -19.74 -0.58
N PRO A 906 10.49 -20.39 0.56
CA PRO A 906 11.37 -21.36 1.18
C PRO A 906 11.45 -22.66 0.34
N ASP A 907 12.56 -23.37 0.47
CA ASP A 907 12.86 -24.62 -0.26
C ASP A 907 12.26 -25.84 0.44
N ASP A 908 12.12 -26.97 -0.25
CA ASP A 908 11.74 -28.23 0.44
C ASP A 908 12.74 -28.55 1.56
N PRO A 909 12.28 -29.01 2.74
CA PRO A 909 10.92 -29.49 3.05
C PRO A 909 9.99 -28.44 3.70
N TRP A 910 10.29 -27.15 3.55
CA TRP A 910 9.50 -26.08 4.18
C TRP A 910 8.14 -25.86 3.50
N GLN A 911 7.08 -25.85 4.29
CA GLN A 911 5.79 -25.31 3.89
C GLN A 911 5.82 -23.78 4.05
N SER A 912 5.52 -23.04 2.98
CA SER A 912 5.45 -21.57 3.03
C SER A 912 4.21 -21.12 3.79
N ALA A 913 4.40 -20.22 4.77
CA ALA A 913 3.32 -19.52 5.46
C ALA A 913 3.34 -18.02 5.14
N ASP A 914 2.16 -17.41 5.05
CA ASP A 914 2.00 -15.94 4.93
C ASP A 914 1.67 -15.33 6.31
N ALA A 915 2.14 -14.10 6.57
CA ALA A 915 1.83 -13.38 7.81
C ALA A 915 0.32 -13.18 8.03
N ALA A 916 -0.41 -12.97 6.94
CA ALA A 916 -1.86 -12.86 6.92
C ALA A 916 -2.55 -14.15 7.36
N GLU A 917 -2.05 -15.30 6.89
CA GLU A 917 -2.55 -16.63 7.25
C GLU A 917 -2.29 -16.92 8.73
N LEU A 918 -1.06 -16.69 9.19
CA LEU A 918 -0.69 -16.87 10.59
C LEU A 918 -1.50 -15.97 11.53
N LEU A 919 -1.81 -14.73 11.11
CA LEU A 919 -2.69 -13.85 11.89
C LEU A 919 -4.16 -14.30 11.82
N GLY A 920 -4.62 -14.76 10.64
CA GLY A 920 -5.96 -15.26 10.40
C GLY A 920 -6.27 -16.52 11.22
N ALA A 921 -5.29 -17.39 11.44
CA ALA A 921 -5.41 -18.56 12.31
C ALA A 921 -5.68 -18.21 13.79
N LEU A 922 -5.47 -16.94 14.17
CA LEU A 922 -5.75 -16.41 15.51
C LEU A 922 -7.13 -15.73 15.59
N THR A 923 -8.08 -16.03 14.70
CA THR A 923 -9.45 -15.54 14.84
C THR A 923 -10.13 -16.09 16.10
N PRO A 924 -11.05 -15.32 16.73
CA PRO A 924 -11.94 -15.84 17.77
C PRO A 924 -12.65 -17.13 17.35
N GLU A 925 -13.04 -17.93 18.34
CA GLU A 925 -13.95 -19.08 18.15
C GLU A 925 -15.36 -18.66 17.75
#